data_AF-A0A9E1URS5-F1
#
_entry.id   AF-A0A9E1URS5-F1
#
_cell.length_a   1.000
_cell.length_b   1.000
_cell.length_c   1.000
_cell.angle_alpha   90.00
_cell.angle_beta   90.00
_cell.angle_gamma   90.00
#
_symmetry.space_group_name_H-M   'P 1'
#
loop_
_entity.id
_entity.type
_entity.pdbx_description
1 polymer ?
#
loop_
_entity_poly.entity_id
_entity_poly.type
_entity_poly.pdbx_seq_one_letter_code
_entity_poly.pdbx_strand_id
1 'polypeptide(L)'
;SAVFFDQASYVMIEGLTIRGGKRNGVNVWGSHHIRVRGCDIANWGNPGVRTEGLPGGPYADARGGHVGVRVSSGSRQVVVERNFIHSPNGTANSWEYGHPMGPQGIILDKTGGNNVVRYNDIVGSETHWWNDAIESIRNGSVTGGPYQDTDIYGNVLAFSNDDGIELDGGQINVRCHRNWIVWALEGISHAPNISGPSYSFRNLISGLGEERMGVLAAFKMGGGNLHSLGMNVILHNTVYGAGGGLQSIGFGELKDKDRGAYIAYSRNNVFADRVGGIGGIGGDVTNISNNPRNDFDHDLTSRNKVRLATGGEEHAVTEAPVFLDPERGDFRFAKGSAGLDQAVPLPGFNDRYAGKGPDMGALEAGTPDSACFPPRPGGMTALPCRTQLRHVAGKTTRQVIALRAPRALGTRWTATTNAPWLRCEPASGSTADIVQGVRVGPVASLQEQRFHRGAVTFRTDQGYTRTVLVDARVCPENEVTVVVEAESAAIGGAFQKVADSTASKGFFIHAPGASEQAEGVGHRQSQPGTLTFTFEIPEDGVYYLMGRCMILGPRAFAADHDSFYFAIDSGDKICWDLWTLPRDRWAWIQARARTKAYSPNPLSLKAGTHTLVIHSREPLTRIDRVAITNDPHGPPPRD
;
A
#
# COMPACT_ATOMS: atom_id res chain seq x y z
N SER A 1 16.12 26.78 4.01
CA SER A 1 15.10 26.32 3.05
C SER A 1 15.29 27.05 1.73
N ALA A 2 14.66 26.64 0.63
CA ALA A 2 14.63 27.47 -0.58
C ALA A 2 13.74 28.72 -0.36
N VAL A 3 12.57 28.53 0.27
CA VAL A 3 11.69 29.60 0.74
C VAL A 3 11.52 29.49 2.26
N PHE A 4 11.64 30.61 2.97
CA PHE A 4 11.46 30.66 4.42
C PHE A 4 10.57 31.83 4.81
N PHE A 5 9.43 31.52 5.43
CA PHE A 5 8.57 32.49 6.09
C PHE A 5 8.92 32.51 7.58
N ASP A 6 9.39 33.65 8.05
CA ASP A 6 9.84 33.86 9.42
C ASP A 6 9.00 34.96 10.06
N GLN A 7 8.16 34.60 11.04
CA GLN A 7 7.26 35.53 11.73
C GLN A 7 6.41 36.38 10.76
N ALA A 8 6.05 35.80 9.61
CA ALA A 8 5.34 36.47 8.54
C ALA A 8 3.82 36.33 8.69
N SER A 9 3.08 37.26 8.09
CA SER A 9 1.62 37.26 8.12
C SER A 9 1.02 37.66 6.79
N TYR A 10 -0.06 37.00 6.36
CA TYR A 10 -0.84 37.35 5.17
C TYR A 10 -0.05 37.33 3.85
N VAL A 11 0.84 36.35 3.69
CA VAL A 11 1.67 36.20 2.49
C VAL A 11 1.23 34.98 1.68
N MET A 12 1.22 35.13 0.35
CA MET A 12 0.98 34.04 -0.59
C MET A 12 2.15 33.91 -1.56
N ILE A 13 2.57 32.67 -1.81
CA ILE A 13 3.33 32.31 -3.00
C ILE A 13 2.45 31.44 -3.89
N GLU A 14 2.44 31.75 -5.18
CA GLU A 14 1.60 31.09 -6.16
C GLU A 14 2.34 30.80 -7.47
N GLY A 15 2.15 29.60 -8.02
CA GLY A 15 2.62 29.28 -9.38
C GLY A 15 4.13 29.12 -9.52
N LEU A 16 4.88 29.08 -8.40
CA LEU A 16 6.34 29.09 -8.44
C LEU A 16 6.92 27.71 -8.70
N THR A 17 8.01 27.67 -9.46
CA THR A 17 8.93 26.52 -9.52
C THR A 17 9.99 26.70 -8.43
N ILE A 18 9.92 25.89 -7.38
CA ILE A 18 10.82 25.91 -6.23
C ILE A 18 11.76 24.72 -6.33
N ARG A 19 13.07 25.00 -6.35
CA ARG A 19 14.13 24.00 -6.41
C ARG A 19 15.15 24.26 -5.32
N GLY A 20 15.70 23.20 -4.73
CA GLY A 20 16.80 23.32 -3.78
C GLY A 20 16.36 23.52 -2.33
N GLY A 21 17.31 23.98 -1.51
CA GLY A 21 17.17 24.13 -0.07
C GLY A 21 17.82 22.99 0.70
N LYS A 22 18.83 23.30 1.52
CA LYS A 22 19.63 22.29 2.28
C LYS A 22 18.79 21.36 3.16
N ARG A 23 17.64 21.85 3.68
CA ARG A 23 16.72 21.07 4.51
C ARG A 23 15.33 21.00 3.91
N ASN A 24 14.68 22.15 3.76
CA ASN A 24 13.30 22.20 3.26
C ASN A 24 13.21 22.94 1.92
N GLY A 25 12.24 22.57 1.10
CA GLY A 25 11.79 23.39 -0.02
C GLY A 25 11.18 24.68 0.50
N VAL A 26 10.07 24.56 1.23
CA VAL A 26 9.39 25.67 1.92
C VAL A 26 9.36 25.40 3.41
N ASN A 27 9.66 26.42 4.23
CA ASN A 27 9.45 26.37 5.67
C ASN A 27 8.65 27.58 6.14
N VAL A 28 7.62 27.34 6.95
CA VAL A 28 6.77 28.35 7.57
C VAL A 28 6.98 28.26 9.07
N TRP A 29 7.54 29.29 9.69
CA TRP A 29 7.84 29.29 11.12
C TRP A 29 7.27 30.53 11.81
N GLY A 30 6.57 30.33 12.94
CA GLY A 30 5.90 31.39 13.69
C GLY A 30 4.98 32.30 12.87
N SER A 31 4.45 31.80 11.73
CA SER A 31 3.77 32.64 10.74
C SER A 31 2.29 32.28 10.62
N HIS A 32 1.45 33.22 10.17
CA HIS A 32 0.01 32.94 10.00
C HIS A 32 -0.62 33.52 8.75
N HIS A 33 -1.76 32.95 8.32
CA HIS A 33 -2.42 33.35 7.08
C HIS A 33 -1.50 33.22 5.85
N ILE A 34 -0.67 32.17 5.83
CA ILE A 34 0.25 31.88 4.72
C ILE A 34 -0.46 30.98 3.69
N ARG A 35 -0.17 31.21 2.41
CA ARG A 35 -0.66 30.39 1.29
C ARG A 35 0.52 29.93 0.45
N VAL A 36 0.68 28.62 0.30
CA VAL A 36 1.61 27.97 -0.63
C VAL A 36 0.78 27.27 -1.67
N ARG A 37 0.66 27.86 -2.86
CA ARG A 37 -0.38 27.50 -3.81
C ARG A 37 0.13 27.21 -5.20
N GLY A 38 -0.27 26.08 -5.77
CA GLY A 38 0.00 25.85 -7.19
C GLY A 38 1.49 25.86 -7.50
N CYS A 39 2.38 25.51 -6.57
CA CYS A 39 3.82 25.47 -6.79
C CYS A 39 4.26 24.09 -7.31
N ASP A 40 5.38 24.07 -8.00
CA ASP A 40 6.13 22.85 -8.32
C ASP A 40 7.37 22.83 -7.42
N ILE A 41 7.50 21.86 -6.52
CA ILE A 41 8.49 21.82 -5.45
C ILE A 41 9.29 20.52 -5.56
N ALA A 42 10.61 20.64 -5.81
CA ALA A 42 11.52 19.50 -5.99
C ALA A 42 12.97 19.81 -5.59
N ASN A 43 13.82 18.78 -5.58
CA ASN A 43 15.27 18.85 -5.38
C ASN A 43 15.70 19.50 -4.04
N TRP A 44 14.92 19.34 -2.98
CA TRP A 44 15.28 19.80 -1.63
C TRP A 44 16.03 18.72 -0.84
N GLY A 45 16.61 19.13 0.29
CA GLY A 45 17.28 18.25 1.24
C GLY A 45 18.69 17.87 0.79
N ASN A 46 19.56 17.55 1.74
CA ASN A 46 20.80 16.87 1.43
C ASN A 46 20.54 15.35 1.44
N PRO A 47 21.03 14.58 0.45
CA PRO A 47 20.93 13.13 0.54
C PRO A 47 21.70 12.66 1.77
N GLY A 48 21.07 11.81 2.59
CA GLY A 48 21.79 11.18 3.69
C GLY A 48 22.78 10.14 3.16
N VAL A 49 23.81 9.82 3.95
CA VAL A 49 24.76 8.73 3.67
C VAL A 49 24.40 7.50 4.49
N ARG A 50 24.12 6.34 3.87
CA ARG A 50 23.79 5.11 4.63
C ARG A 50 25.00 4.61 5.41
N THR A 51 24.81 4.18 6.67
CA THR A 51 25.87 3.54 7.45
C THR A 51 25.94 2.06 7.11
N GLU A 52 27.06 1.59 6.56
CA GLU A 52 27.30 0.15 6.31
C GLU A 52 27.48 -0.62 7.63
N GLY A 53 27.03 -1.89 7.67
CA GLY A 53 27.36 -2.83 8.73
C GLY A 53 26.54 -2.75 10.04
N LEU A 54 25.58 -1.82 10.15
CA LEU A 54 24.64 -1.78 11.29
C LEU A 54 23.31 -2.46 10.94
N PRO A 55 22.77 -3.36 11.78
CA PRO A 55 21.36 -3.75 11.69
C PRO A 55 20.52 -2.48 11.86
N GLY A 56 19.76 -2.11 10.84
CA GLY A 56 19.06 -0.84 10.82
C GLY A 56 19.68 0.26 9.96
N GLY A 57 20.89 0.08 9.40
CA GLY A 57 21.55 1.00 8.45
C GLY A 57 21.11 2.47 8.44
N PRO A 58 21.06 3.19 9.60
CA PRO A 58 20.52 4.53 9.61
C PRO A 58 21.43 5.41 8.77
N TYR A 59 20.85 6.43 8.13
CA TYR A 59 21.66 7.42 7.44
C TYR A 59 22.56 8.15 8.47
N ALA A 60 23.88 8.02 8.32
CA ALA A 60 24.97 8.45 9.22
C ALA A 60 24.90 9.94 9.61
N ASP A 61 24.23 10.75 8.81
CA ASP A 61 24.10 12.21 8.93
C ASP A 61 22.65 12.71 9.00
N ALA A 62 21.64 11.83 8.85
CA ALA A 62 20.26 12.24 8.74
C ALA A 62 19.64 12.49 10.11
N ARG A 63 19.58 13.76 10.51
CA ARG A 63 18.35 14.20 11.20
C ARG A 63 17.27 14.24 10.12
N GLY A 64 16.36 13.26 10.12
CA GLY A 64 15.29 13.03 9.13
C GLY A 64 14.25 14.15 9.04
N GLY A 65 14.66 15.35 8.66
CA GLY A 65 13.80 16.53 8.64
C GLY A 65 13.83 17.27 7.31
N HIS A 66 14.01 16.56 6.19
CA HIS A 66 14.08 17.17 4.86
C HIS A 66 12.69 17.23 4.22
N VAL A 67 12.05 18.40 4.25
CA VAL A 67 10.62 18.48 3.93
C VAL A 67 10.35 19.32 2.69
N GLY A 68 9.48 18.86 1.81
CA GLY A 68 8.96 19.67 0.70
C GLY A 68 8.33 20.97 1.22
N VAL A 69 7.32 20.84 2.09
CA VAL A 69 6.70 21.96 2.82
C VAL A 69 6.59 21.66 4.32
N ARG A 70 7.32 22.40 5.15
CA ARG A 70 7.22 22.30 6.62
C ARG A 70 6.38 23.45 7.17
N VAL A 71 5.31 23.14 7.90
CA VAL A 71 4.59 24.08 8.75
C VAL A 71 5.08 23.86 10.18
N SER A 72 5.93 24.76 10.65
CA SER A 72 6.66 24.64 11.90
C SER A 72 5.95 25.32 13.08
N SER A 73 6.50 25.09 14.27
CA SER A 73 5.95 25.55 15.54
C SER A 73 5.59 27.03 15.55
N GLY A 74 4.46 27.34 16.19
CA GLY A 74 3.89 28.69 16.24
C GLY A 74 3.14 29.13 14.98
N SER A 75 3.19 28.36 13.89
CA SER A 75 2.47 28.70 12.66
C SER A 75 1.04 28.17 12.66
N ARG A 76 0.08 28.92 12.12
CA ARG A 76 -1.35 28.57 12.06
C ARG A 76 -2.03 29.17 10.84
N GLN A 77 -3.21 28.70 10.46
CA GLN A 77 -3.94 29.26 9.31
C GLN A 77 -3.13 29.22 8.02
N VAL A 78 -2.32 28.18 7.85
CA VAL A 78 -1.53 27.93 6.64
C VAL A 78 -2.33 27.06 5.68
N VAL A 79 -2.42 27.46 4.41
CA VAL A 79 -2.96 26.61 3.35
C VAL A 79 -1.82 26.17 2.44
N VAL A 80 -1.67 24.86 2.29
CA VAL A 80 -0.79 24.21 1.31
C VAL A 80 -1.71 23.57 0.28
N GLU A 81 -1.88 24.20 -0.89
CA GLU A 81 -2.84 23.72 -1.88
C GLU A 81 -2.34 23.65 -3.33
N ARG A 82 -2.81 22.64 -4.08
CA ARG A 82 -2.51 22.46 -5.52
C ARG A 82 -1.01 22.39 -5.85
N ASN A 83 -0.17 22.02 -4.90
CA ASN A 83 1.26 21.89 -5.15
C ASN A 83 1.57 20.51 -5.75
N PHE A 84 2.57 20.47 -6.62
CA PHE A 84 3.23 19.24 -7.03
C PHE A 84 4.53 19.13 -6.24
N ILE A 85 4.60 18.18 -5.30
CA ILE A 85 5.72 17.98 -4.39
C ILE A 85 6.35 16.62 -4.72
N HIS A 86 7.58 16.62 -5.23
CA HIS A 86 8.20 15.43 -5.79
C HIS A 86 9.73 15.50 -5.81
N SER A 87 10.39 14.37 -6.02
CA SER A 87 11.84 14.29 -6.30
C SER A 87 12.73 15.08 -5.33
N PRO A 88 12.72 14.79 -4.02
CA PRO A 88 13.77 15.25 -3.11
C PRO A 88 15.15 14.76 -3.60
N ASN A 89 16.25 15.33 -3.09
CA ASN A 89 17.59 14.85 -3.47
C ASN A 89 17.96 13.49 -2.85
N GLY A 90 17.25 13.05 -1.80
CA GLY A 90 17.48 11.79 -1.10
C GLY A 90 16.27 10.85 -1.13
N THR A 91 16.36 9.73 -0.43
CA THR A 91 15.27 8.75 -0.26
C THR A 91 15.20 8.33 1.21
N ALA A 92 14.03 7.90 1.68
CA ALA A 92 13.90 7.26 2.97
C ALA A 92 14.27 5.77 2.91
N ASN A 93 14.69 5.20 4.03
CA ASN A 93 14.82 3.75 4.18
C ASN A 93 13.47 3.10 4.47
N SER A 94 13.31 1.81 4.14
CA SER A 94 12.22 0.99 4.67
C SER A 94 12.47 0.50 6.09
N TRP A 95 11.42 -0.08 6.67
CA TRP A 95 11.44 -0.82 7.93
C TRP A 95 12.38 -2.03 7.98
N GLU A 96 13.01 -2.44 6.86
CA GLU A 96 14.17 -3.36 6.90
C GLU A 96 15.27 -2.84 7.80
N TYR A 97 15.43 -1.52 7.75
CA TYR A 97 16.50 -0.79 8.39
C TYR A 97 15.95 -0.01 9.60
N GLY A 98 14.90 -0.53 10.26
CA GLY A 98 14.23 0.18 11.35
C GLY A 98 13.36 1.33 10.86
N HIS A 99 12.88 2.17 11.79
CA HIS A 99 11.93 3.23 11.47
C HIS A 99 12.41 4.06 10.27
N PRO A 100 11.58 4.26 9.24
CA PRO A 100 11.95 5.07 8.09
C PRO A 100 12.45 6.46 8.51
N MET A 101 13.58 6.85 7.94
CA MET A 101 14.22 8.15 8.09
C MET A 101 14.58 8.66 6.71
N GLY A 102 14.19 9.89 6.39
CA GLY A 102 14.46 10.45 5.07
C GLY A 102 13.66 11.71 4.78
N PRO A 103 13.44 12.02 3.50
CA PRO A 103 12.62 13.15 3.11
C PRO A 103 11.12 12.89 3.31
N GLN A 104 10.39 13.97 3.53
CA GLN A 104 8.94 14.01 3.66
C GLN A 104 8.34 14.95 2.62
N GLY A 105 7.10 14.68 2.21
CA GLY A 105 6.34 15.62 1.39
C GLY A 105 6.00 16.88 2.17
N ILE A 106 5.19 16.71 3.22
CA ILE A 106 4.73 17.79 4.11
C ILE A 106 4.92 17.36 5.56
N ILE A 107 5.29 18.31 6.43
CA ILE A 107 5.26 18.09 7.89
C ILE A 107 4.44 19.18 8.57
N LEU A 108 3.56 18.76 9.48
CA LEU A 108 2.88 19.61 10.45
C LEU A 108 3.56 19.45 11.83
N ASP A 109 4.46 20.38 12.15
CA ASP A 109 5.35 20.29 13.31
C ASP A 109 4.93 21.26 14.42
N LYS A 110 4.13 20.76 15.36
CA LYS A 110 3.58 21.48 16.51
C LYS A 110 2.95 22.81 16.11
N THR A 111 2.15 22.77 15.05
CA THR A 111 1.45 23.96 14.53
C THR A 111 0.45 24.49 15.56
N GLY A 112 -0.01 25.73 15.39
CA GLY A 112 -1.11 26.32 16.15
C GLY A 112 -2.51 25.91 15.67
N GLY A 113 -2.61 24.96 14.72
CA GLY A 113 -3.88 24.47 14.15
C GLY A 113 -4.49 25.38 13.07
N ASN A 114 -5.73 25.08 12.71
CA ASN A 114 -6.51 25.76 11.68
C ASN A 114 -5.81 25.76 10.32
N ASN A 115 -5.13 24.68 9.95
CA ASN A 115 -4.42 24.58 8.67
C ASN A 115 -5.28 23.87 7.62
N VAL A 116 -4.90 24.01 6.35
CA VAL A 116 -5.52 23.28 5.25
C VAL A 116 -4.44 22.71 4.34
N VAL A 117 -4.44 21.39 4.14
CA VAL A 117 -3.56 20.70 3.19
C VAL A 117 -4.44 20.03 2.14
N ARG A 118 -4.54 20.62 0.94
CA ARG A 118 -5.50 20.12 -0.05
C ARG A 118 -5.04 20.08 -1.50
N TYR A 119 -5.58 19.14 -2.27
CA TYR A 119 -5.38 19.08 -3.72
C TYR A 119 -3.92 19.00 -4.16
N ASN A 120 -3.01 18.56 -3.29
CA ASN A 120 -1.60 18.39 -3.63
C ASN A 120 -1.37 17.02 -4.26
N ASP A 121 -0.40 16.94 -5.16
CA ASP A 121 0.18 15.69 -5.62
C ASP A 121 1.54 15.54 -4.93
N ILE A 122 1.61 14.61 -3.97
CA ILE A 122 2.80 14.29 -3.19
C ILE A 122 3.29 12.93 -3.69
N VAL A 123 4.16 12.96 -4.69
CA VAL A 123 4.47 11.77 -5.51
C VAL A 123 5.98 11.54 -5.52
N GLY A 124 6.40 10.49 -4.83
CA GLY A 124 7.80 10.04 -4.83
C GLY A 124 8.15 9.27 -6.10
N SER A 125 9.20 8.46 -6.06
CA SER A 125 9.54 7.49 -7.09
C SER A 125 10.20 6.26 -6.49
N GLU A 126 10.42 5.20 -7.27
CA GLU A 126 11.15 4.01 -6.80
C GLU A 126 12.57 4.31 -6.31
N THR A 127 13.11 5.48 -6.65
CA THR A 127 14.43 5.97 -6.22
C THR A 127 14.37 7.08 -5.17
N HIS A 128 13.17 7.58 -4.83
CA HIS A 128 12.96 8.70 -3.90
C HIS A 128 11.67 8.45 -3.11
N TRP A 129 11.73 7.51 -2.18
CA TRP A 129 10.65 7.18 -1.24
C TRP A 129 10.55 8.22 -0.13
N TRP A 130 9.33 8.48 0.34
CA TRP A 130 9.06 9.25 1.53
C TRP A 130 9.32 8.41 2.78
N ASN A 131 9.66 9.09 3.89
CA ASN A 131 9.34 8.56 5.21
C ASN A 131 7.81 8.44 5.29
N ASP A 132 7.18 9.59 5.58
CA ASP A 132 5.76 9.83 5.41
C ASP A 132 5.53 10.85 4.30
N ALA A 133 4.44 10.68 3.55
CA ALA A 133 4.07 11.69 2.57
C ALA A 133 3.53 12.96 3.27
N ILE A 134 2.78 12.78 4.37
CA ILE A 134 2.43 13.84 5.33
C ILE A 134 2.74 13.34 6.76
N GLU A 135 3.72 13.94 7.42
CA GLU A 135 4.14 13.61 8.79
C GLU A 135 3.57 14.61 9.81
N SER A 136 3.39 14.15 11.05
CA SER A 136 2.97 14.94 12.19
C SER A 136 4.02 14.90 13.30
N ILE A 137 4.39 16.06 13.85
CA ILE A 137 5.32 16.12 14.99
C ILE A 137 4.69 16.98 16.09
N ARG A 138 4.74 16.62 17.39
CA ARG A 138 5.22 15.36 17.99
C ARG A 138 4.02 14.47 18.34
N ASN A 139 4.05 13.21 17.89
CA ASN A 139 2.97 12.20 17.96
C ASN A 139 2.40 12.05 19.39
N GLY A 140 3.25 12.02 20.41
CA GLY A 140 2.85 11.83 21.82
C GLY A 140 2.37 13.10 22.55
N SER A 141 1.99 14.18 21.85
CA SER A 141 1.62 15.47 22.46
C SER A 141 0.24 15.93 22.00
N VAL A 142 -0.55 16.52 22.91
CA VAL A 142 -1.78 17.23 22.57
C VAL A 142 -1.52 18.31 21.52
N THR A 143 -0.35 18.96 21.55
CA THR A 143 0.03 20.00 20.57
C THR A 143 0.75 19.45 19.34
N GLY A 144 0.86 18.12 19.19
CA GLY A 144 1.40 17.48 17.99
C GLY A 144 0.52 17.75 16.77
N GLY A 145 1.14 17.86 15.58
CA GLY A 145 0.44 18.03 14.31
C GLY A 145 -0.58 16.92 14.04
N PRO A 146 -1.63 17.15 13.23
CA PRO A 146 -2.13 18.43 12.72
C PRO A 146 -2.74 19.34 13.80
N TYR A 147 -2.69 18.93 15.06
CA TYR A 147 -3.18 19.61 16.26
C TYR A 147 -4.69 19.80 16.31
N GLN A 148 -5.20 20.96 15.89
CA GLN A 148 -6.61 21.30 16.01
C GLN A 148 -7.17 22.01 14.78
N ASP A 149 -8.46 21.82 14.51
CA ASP A 149 -9.26 22.50 13.45
C ASP A 149 -8.64 22.43 12.04
N THR A 150 -7.92 21.37 11.72
CA THR A 150 -7.15 21.24 10.47
C THR A 150 -7.84 20.32 9.48
N ASP A 151 -7.83 20.73 8.20
CA ASP A 151 -8.36 19.97 7.06
C ASP A 151 -7.25 19.39 6.19
N ILE A 152 -7.32 18.10 5.88
CA ILE A 152 -6.38 17.40 4.99
C ILE A 152 -7.18 16.63 3.94
N TYR A 153 -7.26 17.12 2.70
CA TYR A 153 -8.17 16.51 1.73
C TYR A 153 -7.85 16.67 0.26
N GLY A 154 -8.33 15.72 -0.55
CA GLY A 154 -8.21 15.81 -2.01
C GLY A 154 -6.78 15.63 -2.51
N ASN A 155 -5.87 15.13 -1.68
CA ASN A 155 -4.46 14.91 -2.04
C ASN A 155 -4.27 13.53 -2.70
N VAL A 156 -3.25 13.40 -3.55
CA VAL A 156 -2.73 12.12 -4.02
C VAL A 156 -1.37 11.90 -3.38
N LEU A 157 -1.20 10.76 -2.71
CA LEU A 157 0.01 10.42 -1.98
C LEU A 157 0.52 9.06 -2.44
N ALA A 158 1.76 9.02 -2.90
CA ALA A 158 2.38 7.80 -3.42
C ALA A 158 3.86 7.69 -3.02
N PHE A 159 4.30 6.45 -2.78
CA PHE A 159 5.68 6.07 -2.42
C PHE A 159 6.12 6.40 -0.98
N SER A 160 5.35 5.98 0.03
CA SER A 160 5.76 6.10 1.45
C SER A 160 6.36 4.79 1.97
N ASN A 161 7.50 4.86 2.65
CA ASN A 161 8.06 3.72 3.35
C ASN A 161 7.40 3.49 4.73
N ASP A 162 6.74 4.50 5.28
CA ASP A 162 5.92 4.41 6.48
C ASP A 162 4.46 4.81 6.18
N ASP A 163 3.94 5.88 6.80
CA ASP A 163 2.55 6.30 6.65
C ASP A 163 2.31 7.12 5.37
N GLY A 164 1.15 6.94 4.75
CA GLY A 164 0.64 7.90 3.78
C GLY A 164 0.40 9.25 4.44
N ILE A 165 -0.33 9.25 5.57
CA ILE A 165 -0.64 10.44 6.36
C ILE A 165 -0.59 10.09 7.85
N GLU A 166 0.20 10.82 8.63
CA GLU A 166 0.08 10.83 10.08
C GLU A 166 -0.87 11.93 10.56
N LEU A 167 -1.85 11.56 11.39
CA LEU A 167 -2.62 12.50 12.19
C LEU A 167 -2.14 12.58 13.65
N ASP A 168 -1.08 11.85 13.98
CA ASP A 168 -0.66 11.56 15.35
C ASP A 168 -0.41 12.79 16.23
N GLY A 169 -1.10 12.87 17.37
CA GLY A 169 -1.03 14.01 18.26
C GLY A 169 -2.40 14.44 18.75
N GLY A 170 -2.65 15.76 18.81
CA GLY A 170 -3.88 16.32 19.39
C GLY A 170 -5.16 15.84 18.70
N GLN A 171 -5.17 15.86 17.37
CA GLN A 171 -6.30 15.41 16.55
C GLN A 171 -7.65 16.09 16.85
N ILE A 172 -7.66 17.30 17.40
CA ILE A 172 -8.88 17.98 17.88
C ILE A 172 -9.65 18.59 16.71
N ASN A 173 -10.82 18.06 16.37
CA ASN A 173 -11.61 18.53 15.24
C ASN A 173 -10.83 18.53 13.91
N VAL A 174 -10.07 17.45 13.67
CA VAL A 174 -9.26 17.27 12.47
C VAL A 174 -10.02 16.46 11.44
N ARG A 175 -10.09 16.93 10.19
CA ARG A 175 -10.85 16.28 9.11
C ARG A 175 -9.90 15.85 7.99
N CYS A 176 -9.79 14.55 7.78
CA CYS A 176 -8.95 13.92 6.78
C CYS A 176 -9.82 13.17 5.76
N HIS A 177 -10.01 13.72 4.56
CA HIS A 177 -11.00 13.15 3.64
C HIS A 177 -10.64 13.22 2.16
N ARG A 178 -11.24 12.34 1.34
CA ARG A 178 -11.05 12.36 -0.13
C ARG A 178 -9.58 12.34 -0.55
N ASN A 179 -8.68 11.77 0.26
CA ASN A 179 -7.29 11.55 -0.14
C ASN A 179 -7.16 10.20 -0.83
N TRP A 180 -6.25 10.10 -1.80
CA TRP A 180 -5.86 8.84 -2.41
C TRP A 180 -4.46 8.45 -1.96
N ILE A 181 -4.35 7.33 -1.27
CA ILE A 181 -3.08 6.79 -0.77
C ILE A 181 -2.80 5.45 -1.48
N VAL A 182 -1.60 5.33 -2.04
CA VAL A 182 -1.14 4.16 -2.80
C VAL A 182 0.35 3.94 -2.59
N TRP A 183 0.82 2.68 -2.63
CA TRP A 183 2.23 2.34 -2.44
C TRP A 183 2.83 2.97 -1.16
N ALA A 184 2.13 2.79 -0.05
CA ALA A 184 2.59 3.11 1.30
C ALA A 184 2.64 1.83 2.14
N LEU A 185 3.46 1.75 3.19
CA LEU A 185 3.36 0.64 4.15
C LEU A 185 2.00 0.70 4.84
N GLU A 186 1.62 1.91 5.23
CA GLU A 186 0.43 2.24 5.99
C GLU A 186 -0.38 3.36 5.32
N GLY A 187 -1.69 3.37 5.51
CA GLY A 187 -2.57 4.39 4.96
C GLY A 187 -2.54 5.68 5.78
N ILE A 188 -3.40 5.74 6.80
CA ILE A 188 -3.56 6.89 7.70
C ILE A 188 -3.28 6.44 9.14
N SER A 189 -2.29 7.02 9.79
CA SER A 189 -2.04 6.81 11.22
C SER A 189 -2.92 7.74 12.06
N HIS A 190 -3.57 7.14 13.05
CA HIS A 190 -4.26 7.79 14.17
C HIS A 190 -3.62 7.38 15.51
N ALA A 191 -2.36 6.94 15.50
CA ALA A 191 -1.69 6.28 16.60
C ALA A 191 -0.57 7.14 17.22
N PRO A 192 -0.87 8.11 18.11
CA PRO A 192 -2.10 8.19 18.90
C PRO A 192 -3.03 9.36 18.54
N ASN A 193 -4.31 9.17 18.88
CA ASN A 193 -5.32 10.22 18.94
C ASN A 193 -5.43 10.71 20.39
N ILE A 194 -4.60 11.69 20.75
CA ILE A 194 -4.42 12.14 22.13
C ILE A 194 -5.69 12.78 22.70
N SER A 195 -6.42 13.56 21.90
CA SER A 195 -7.57 14.33 22.40
C SER A 195 -8.81 14.20 21.53
N GLY A 196 -8.68 14.26 20.21
CA GLY A 196 -9.80 14.05 19.30
C GLY A 196 -10.92 15.09 19.46
N PRO A 197 -12.06 14.89 18.77
CA PRO A 197 -12.28 13.85 17.77
C PRO A 197 -11.56 14.15 16.45
N SER A 198 -11.07 13.11 15.78
CA SER A 198 -10.67 13.16 14.37
C SER A 198 -11.71 12.49 13.48
N TYR A 199 -11.76 12.92 12.23
CA TYR A 199 -12.69 12.42 11.23
C TYR A 199 -11.90 11.96 10.01
N SER A 200 -11.90 10.66 9.72
CA SER A 200 -11.38 10.13 8.47
C SER A 200 -12.52 9.61 7.62
N PHE A 201 -12.75 10.24 6.46
CA PHE A 201 -13.86 9.83 5.62
C PHE A 201 -13.65 9.96 4.13
N ARG A 202 -14.29 9.10 3.34
CA ARG A 202 -14.20 9.13 1.88
C ARG A 202 -12.77 9.11 1.35
N ASN A 203 -11.82 8.56 2.10
CA ASN A 203 -10.46 8.31 1.61
C ASN A 203 -10.42 7.01 0.82
N LEU A 204 -9.64 7.00 -0.25
CA LEU A 204 -9.32 5.81 -1.02
C LEU A 204 -7.91 5.37 -0.65
N ILE A 205 -7.80 4.20 -0.04
CA ILE A 205 -6.53 3.58 0.32
C ILE A 205 -6.44 2.29 -0.48
N SER A 206 -5.61 2.29 -1.52
CA SER A 206 -5.60 1.20 -2.50
C SER A 206 -4.19 0.77 -2.82
N GLY A 207 -3.93 -0.53 -2.92
CA GLY A 207 -2.63 -1.04 -3.36
C GLY A 207 -1.47 -0.56 -2.48
N LEU A 208 -1.65 -0.62 -1.16
CA LEU A 208 -0.55 -0.46 -0.20
C LEU A 208 0.58 -1.45 -0.54
N GLY A 209 1.82 -1.04 -0.22
CA GLY A 209 3.05 -1.73 -0.56
C GLY A 209 4.21 -0.74 -0.54
N GLU A 210 5.09 -0.79 0.45
CA GLU A 210 6.30 0.04 0.48
C GLU A 210 7.36 -0.43 -0.53
N GLU A 211 8.60 0.04 -0.44
CA GLU A 211 9.64 -0.22 -1.46
C GLU A 211 9.89 -1.72 -1.71
N ARG A 212 9.66 -2.58 -0.71
CA ARG A 212 9.80 -4.04 -0.77
C ARG A 212 8.46 -4.77 -0.88
N MET A 213 7.39 -4.05 -1.20
CA MET A 213 6.01 -4.54 -1.29
C MET A 213 5.41 -5.01 0.04
N GLY A 214 6.01 -4.58 1.16
CA GLY A 214 5.49 -4.76 2.50
C GLY A 214 4.23 -3.94 2.74
N VAL A 215 3.29 -4.52 3.49
CA VAL A 215 1.97 -3.94 3.73
C VAL A 215 1.62 -4.14 5.20
N LEU A 216 1.05 -3.12 5.85
CA LEU A 216 0.58 -3.26 7.24
C LEU A 216 -0.94 -2.98 7.36
N ALA A 217 -1.34 -1.72 7.47
CA ALA A 217 -2.73 -1.33 7.71
C ALA A 217 -3.13 -0.07 6.93
N ALA A 218 -4.40 0.00 6.52
CA ALA A 218 -4.98 1.20 5.95
C ALA A 218 -5.23 2.26 7.03
N PHE A 219 -5.60 1.85 8.23
CA PHE A 219 -5.68 2.71 9.40
C PHE A 219 -4.88 2.11 10.54
N LYS A 220 -3.79 2.78 10.92
CA LYS A 220 -3.02 2.42 12.10
C LYS A 220 -3.60 3.11 13.31
N MET A 221 -4.02 2.27 14.25
CA MET A 221 -4.70 2.70 15.44
C MET A 221 -3.92 2.23 16.68
N GLY A 222 -4.09 2.98 17.76
CA GLY A 222 -3.65 2.58 19.09
C GLY A 222 -2.98 3.71 19.84
N GLY A 223 -2.49 3.40 21.04
CA GLY A 223 -2.04 4.34 22.07
C GLY A 223 -2.59 3.97 23.44
N GLY A 224 -3.51 3.00 23.51
CA GLY A 224 -4.05 2.53 24.78
C GLY A 224 -4.85 3.59 25.52
N ASN A 225 -5.14 3.30 26.78
CA ASN A 225 -5.81 4.25 27.66
C ASN A 225 -4.90 5.40 28.11
N LEU A 226 -3.61 5.34 27.81
CA LEU A 226 -2.64 6.37 28.16
C LEU A 226 -2.53 7.45 27.09
N HIS A 227 -2.51 7.06 25.82
CA HIS A 227 -2.25 7.98 24.71
C HIS A 227 -3.44 8.15 23.77
N SER A 228 -4.38 7.21 23.66
CA SER A 228 -5.46 7.29 22.65
C SER A 228 -6.84 7.47 23.27
N LEU A 229 -7.04 8.63 23.90
CA LEU A 229 -8.29 9.01 24.58
C LEU A 229 -9.33 9.66 23.66
N GLY A 230 -8.88 10.17 22.51
CA GLY A 230 -9.71 10.81 21.50
C GLY A 230 -10.55 9.82 20.70
N MET A 231 -11.70 10.29 20.23
CA MET A 231 -12.60 9.52 19.36
C MET A 231 -12.13 9.58 17.90
N ASN A 232 -12.00 8.43 17.26
CA ASN A 232 -11.78 8.33 15.82
C ASN A 232 -13.12 8.08 15.11
N VAL A 233 -13.55 9.02 14.26
CA VAL A 233 -14.77 8.87 13.46
C VAL A 233 -14.39 8.44 12.04
N ILE A 234 -14.65 7.18 11.69
CA ILE A 234 -14.17 6.54 10.46
C ILE A 234 -15.35 6.18 9.56
N LEU A 235 -15.60 6.96 8.51
CA LEU A 235 -16.83 6.86 7.72
C LEU A 235 -16.57 6.76 6.22
N HIS A 236 -17.27 5.88 5.50
CA HIS A 236 -17.25 5.88 4.03
C HIS A 236 -15.84 5.81 3.43
N ASN A 237 -14.85 5.14 4.04
CA ASN A 237 -13.54 4.95 3.40
C ASN A 237 -13.55 3.69 2.54
N THR A 238 -12.78 3.67 1.45
CA THR A 238 -12.55 2.46 0.64
C THR A 238 -11.13 1.98 0.82
N VAL A 239 -10.97 0.76 1.32
CA VAL A 239 -9.71 0.05 1.46
C VAL A 239 -9.71 -1.14 0.50
N TYR A 240 -8.79 -1.12 -0.46
CA TYR A 240 -8.66 -2.18 -1.46
C TYR A 240 -7.21 -2.67 -1.56
N GLY A 241 -6.98 -3.91 -1.14
CA GLY A 241 -5.66 -4.53 -1.18
C GLY A 241 -5.36 -5.39 0.04
N ALA A 242 -4.10 -5.83 0.13
CA ALA A 242 -3.66 -6.81 1.12
C ALA A 242 -3.51 -6.30 2.57
N GLY A 243 -3.38 -4.99 2.76
CA GLY A 243 -3.22 -4.38 4.09
C GLY A 243 -4.49 -4.52 4.94
N GLY A 244 -4.33 -4.57 6.26
CA GLY A 244 -5.48 -4.58 7.17
C GLY A 244 -6.32 -3.31 7.05
N GLY A 245 -7.58 -3.35 7.48
CA GLY A 245 -8.44 -2.16 7.56
C GLY A 245 -8.07 -1.29 8.76
N LEU A 246 -8.91 -1.27 9.80
CA LEU A 246 -8.64 -0.61 11.07
C LEU A 246 -7.92 -1.57 12.00
N GLN A 247 -6.64 -1.33 12.29
CA GLN A 247 -5.81 -2.30 13.01
C GLN A 247 -5.23 -1.73 14.31
N SER A 248 -5.34 -2.52 15.38
CA SER A 248 -4.65 -2.34 16.66
C SER A 248 -3.14 -2.56 16.54
N ILE A 249 -2.42 -1.62 15.93
CA ILE A 249 -0.96 -1.66 15.76
C ILE A 249 -0.25 -1.20 17.03
N GLY A 250 -0.67 -0.04 17.54
CA GLY A 250 -0.28 0.50 18.82
C GLY A 250 0.78 1.59 18.83
N PHE A 251 0.75 2.39 19.89
CA PHE A 251 1.67 3.47 20.21
C PHE A 251 2.02 3.41 21.71
N GLY A 252 3.21 3.88 22.10
CA GLY A 252 3.72 3.77 23.47
C GLY A 252 4.66 2.58 23.67
N GLU A 253 4.92 2.23 24.94
CA GLU A 253 5.93 1.23 25.30
C GLU A 253 5.48 -0.18 24.91
N LEU A 254 6.43 -1.03 24.48
CA LEU A 254 6.12 -2.42 24.09
C LEU A 254 5.57 -3.28 25.23
N LYS A 255 5.82 -2.89 26.49
CA LYS A 255 5.31 -3.56 27.69
C LYS A 255 3.83 -3.28 27.97
N ASP A 256 3.27 -2.23 27.37
CA ASP A 256 1.89 -1.81 27.61
C ASP A 256 0.95 -2.73 26.85
N LYS A 257 0.26 -3.60 27.60
CA LYS A 257 -0.59 -4.66 27.02
C LYS A 257 -1.76 -4.12 26.20
N ASP A 258 -2.18 -2.89 26.48
CA ASP A 258 -3.26 -2.20 25.78
C ASP A 258 -2.76 -1.22 24.71
N ARG A 259 -1.46 -1.20 24.36
CA ARG A 259 -0.90 -0.24 23.38
C ARG A 259 -1.66 -0.21 22.06
N GLY A 260 -2.28 -1.31 21.63
CA GLY A 260 -3.09 -1.39 20.41
C GLY A 260 -4.55 -0.92 20.57
N ALA A 261 -5.01 -0.60 21.79
CA ALA A 261 -6.38 -0.20 22.05
C ALA A 261 -6.63 1.25 21.57
N TYR A 262 -7.82 1.48 21.01
CA TYR A 262 -8.28 2.79 20.57
C TYR A 262 -9.80 2.92 20.73
N ILE A 263 -10.31 4.14 20.54
CA ILE A 263 -11.73 4.46 20.63
C ILE A 263 -12.22 4.94 19.27
N ALA A 264 -13.22 4.28 18.70
CA ALA A 264 -13.72 4.65 17.38
C ALA A 264 -15.23 4.44 17.20
N TYR A 265 -15.77 5.23 16.28
CA TYR A 265 -17.08 5.07 15.67
C TYR A 265 -16.88 4.83 14.17
N SER A 266 -17.29 3.66 13.66
CA SER A 266 -17.17 3.33 12.22
C SER A 266 -18.51 2.97 11.59
N ARG A 267 -18.74 3.46 10.37
CA ARG A 267 -19.90 3.13 9.53
C ARG A 267 -19.55 3.25 8.05
N ASN A 268 -20.18 2.43 7.22
CA ASN A 268 -20.18 2.53 5.76
C ASN A 268 -18.79 2.44 5.11
N ASN A 269 -17.76 1.94 5.79
CA ASN A 269 -16.44 1.70 5.19
C ASN A 269 -16.47 0.44 4.33
N VAL A 270 -15.52 0.31 3.41
CA VAL A 270 -15.37 -0.85 2.53
C VAL A 270 -13.99 -1.44 2.69
N PHE A 271 -13.93 -2.73 3.01
CA PHE A 271 -12.71 -3.51 3.14
C PHE A 271 -12.75 -4.70 2.19
N ALA A 272 -11.97 -4.65 1.11
CA ALA A 272 -12.08 -5.59 0.00
C ALA A 272 -10.72 -6.08 -0.54
N ASP A 273 -10.78 -7.01 -1.51
CA ASP A 273 -9.66 -7.76 -2.13
C ASP A 273 -9.17 -8.95 -1.28
N ARG A 274 -7.95 -8.91 -0.77
CA ARG A 274 -7.28 -10.04 -0.11
C ARG A 274 -6.71 -9.64 1.24
N VAL A 275 -6.40 -10.65 2.05
CA VAL A 275 -5.67 -10.51 3.31
C VAL A 275 -4.22 -10.88 3.07
N GLY A 276 -3.27 -10.03 3.45
CA GLY A 276 -1.85 -10.34 3.28
C GLY A 276 -0.84 -9.36 3.90
N GLY A 277 -1.21 -8.56 4.89
CA GLY A 277 -0.24 -7.69 5.56
C GLY A 277 0.75 -8.46 6.45
N ILE A 278 1.89 -7.82 6.70
CA ILE A 278 3.06 -8.39 7.38
C ILE A 278 2.69 -8.81 8.81
N GLY A 279 3.31 -9.90 9.28
CA GLY A 279 3.15 -10.36 10.66
C GLY A 279 1.76 -10.91 11.00
N GLY A 280 0.90 -11.11 9.99
CA GLY A 280 -0.49 -11.55 10.18
C GLY A 280 -1.48 -10.40 10.42
N ILE A 281 -1.03 -9.15 10.25
CA ILE A 281 -1.86 -7.95 10.35
C ILE A 281 -2.54 -7.77 9.00
N GLY A 282 -3.81 -8.16 8.89
CA GLY A 282 -4.54 -8.06 7.63
C GLY A 282 -6.06 -8.18 7.77
N GLY A 283 -6.59 -8.07 8.99
CA GLY A 283 -8.02 -8.15 9.22
C GLY A 283 -8.78 -6.93 8.70
N ASP A 284 -10.10 -6.97 8.73
CA ASP A 284 -10.93 -5.80 8.39
C ASP A 284 -10.91 -4.79 9.53
N VAL A 285 -11.30 -5.25 10.72
CA VAL A 285 -11.33 -4.42 11.92
C VAL A 285 -10.78 -5.23 13.09
N THR A 286 -9.76 -4.69 13.75
CA THR A 286 -9.22 -5.23 14.99
C THR A 286 -9.23 -4.12 16.04
N ASN A 287 -9.91 -4.33 17.16
CA ASN A 287 -9.84 -3.44 18.33
C ASN A 287 -9.86 -4.25 19.63
N ILE A 288 -8.81 -4.08 20.43
CA ILE A 288 -8.67 -4.74 21.75
C ILE A 288 -9.31 -3.95 22.90
N SER A 289 -9.85 -2.76 22.62
CA SER A 289 -10.48 -1.88 23.61
C SER A 289 -11.90 -2.32 23.96
N ASN A 290 -12.21 -2.43 25.24
CA ASN A 290 -13.57 -2.64 25.76
C ASN A 290 -14.28 -1.33 26.13
N ASN A 291 -13.75 -0.18 25.70
CA ASN A 291 -14.34 1.12 26.03
C ASN A 291 -15.77 1.23 25.48
N PRO A 292 -16.77 1.65 26.28
CA PRO A 292 -18.17 1.69 25.85
C PRO A 292 -18.48 2.76 24.79
N ARG A 293 -17.53 3.66 24.50
CA ARG A 293 -17.66 4.61 23.38
C ARG A 293 -17.39 3.97 22.02
N ASN A 294 -16.81 2.77 21.99
CA ASN A 294 -16.59 2.06 20.74
C ASN A 294 -17.92 1.64 20.13
N ASP A 295 -18.04 1.85 18.82
CA ASP A 295 -19.19 1.42 18.05
C ASP A 295 -18.78 1.16 16.59
N PHE A 296 -18.75 -0.11 16.23
CA PHE A 296 -18.40 -0.60 14.89
C PHE A 296 -19.61 -1.34 14.35
N ASP A 297 -20.16 -0.90 13.21
CA ASP A 297 -21.32 -1.54 12.60
C ASP A 297 -21.49 -1.04 11.16
N HIS A 298 -22.30 -1.73 10.37
CA HIS A 298 -22.63 -1.33 8.99
C HIS A 298 -21.39 -1.05 8.12
N ASP A 299 -20.25 -1.71 8.36
CA ASP A 299 -19.12 -1.68 7.42
C ASP A 299 -19.23 -2.89 6.46
N LEU A 300 -18.66 -2.75 5.27
CA LEU A 300 -18.51 -3.85 4.33
C LEU A 300 -17.20 -4.58 4.66
N THR A 301 -17.32 -5.72 5.33
CA THR A 301 -16.22 -6.53 5.88
C THR A 301 -16.08 -7.87 5.14
N SER A 302 -15.92 -7.80 3.81
CA SER A 302 -15.97 -9.00 2.96
C SER A 302 -14.78 -9.94 3.10
N ARG A 303 -13.71 -9.51 3.78
CA ARG A 303 -12.56 -10.39 4.08
C ARG A 303 -12.81 -11.20 5.35
N ASN A 304 -13.87 -10.88 6.11
CA ASN A 304 -14.41 -11.58 7.26
C ASN A 304 -13.35 -11.87 8.35
N LYS A 305 -12.62 -10.83 8.74
CA LYS A 305 -11.58 -10.87 9.77
C LYS A 305 -11.78 -9.74 10.79
N VAL A 306 -12.97 -9.68 11.37
CA VAL A 306 -13.34 -8.74 12.44
C VAL A 306 -12.98 -9.35 13.80
N ARG A 307 -12.28 -8.59 14.65
CA ARG A 307 -11.88 -8.97 16.01
C ARG A 307 -12.05 -7.78 16.94
N LEU A 308 -13.17 -7.73 17.63
CA LEU A 308 -13.54 -6.65 18.54
C LEU A 308 -13.64 -7.17 19.97
N ALA A 309 -13.11 -6.42 20.93
CA ALA A 309 -13.29 -6.69 22.36
C ALA A 309 -14.70 -6.29 22.87
N THR A 310 -15.43 -5.51 22.07
CA THR A 310 -16.86 -5.21 22.24
C THR A 310 -17.65 -5.91 21.12
N GLY A 311 -18.97 -6.06 21.29
CA GLY A 311 -19.83 -6.45 20.17
C GLY A 311 -19.83 -5.37 19.08
N GLY A 312 -20.08 -5.77 17.84
CA GLY A 312 -20.12 -4.87 16.68
C GLY A 312 -20.26 -5.65 15.39
N GLU A 313 -20.46 -4.93 14.28
CA GLU A 313 -20.64 -5.47 12.93
C GLU A 313 -21.86 -6.41 12.82
N GLU A 314 -22.91 -6.15 13.62
CA GLU A 314 -24.17 -6.90 13.59
C GLU A 314 -24.88 -6.77 12.22
N HIS A 315 -24.71 -5.62 11.57
CA HIS A 315 -25.29 -5.27 10.28
C HIS A 315 -24.23 -5.16 9.17
N ALA A 316 -23.09 -5.84 9.32
CA ALA A 316 -22.05 -5.84 8.31
C ALA A 316 -22.51 -6.42 6.97
N VAL A 317 -22.02 -5.83 5.89
CA VAL A 317 -22.13 -6.42 4.54
C VAL A 317 -20.91 -7.31 4.32
N THR A 318 -21.11 -8.62 4.21
CA THR A 318 -20.02 -9.61 4.14
C THR A 318 -19.76 -10.14 2.73
N GLU A 319 -20.62 -9.81 1.76
CA GLU A 319 -20.41 -10.15 0.36
C GLU A 319 -19.31 -9.27 -0.25
N ALA A 320 -18.42 -9.88 -1.04
CA ALA A 320 -17.33 -9.18 -1.69
C ALA A 320 -17.86 -8.18 -2.73
N PRO A 321 -17.37 -6.93 -2.74
CA PRO A 321 -17.82 -5.95 -3.70
C PRO A 321 -17.17 -6.20 -5.08
N VAL A 322 -17.90 -5.81 -6.12
CA VAL A 322 -17.42 -5.75 -7.50
C VAL A 322 -17.31 -4.29 -7.91
N PHE A 323 -16.09 -3.81 -8.11
CA PHE A 323 -15.81 -2.48 -8.63
C PHE A 323 -15.82 -2.45 -10.15
N LEU A 324 -16.00 -1.27 -10.75
CA LEU A 324 -16.00 -1.10 -12.21
C LEU A 324 -14.66 -1.47 -12.84
N ASP A 325 -13.54 -0.92 -12.34
CA ASP A 325 -12.21 -1.20 -12.87
C ASP A 325 -11.10 -0.78 -11.88
N PRO A 326 -10.85 -1.57 -10.81
CA PRO A 326 -9.89 -1.21 -9.78
C PRO A 326 -8.43 -1.15 -10.29
N GLU A 327 -8.09 -1.93 -11.33
CA GLU A 327 -6.78 -1.88 -11.98
C GLU A 327 -6.55 -0.54 -12.71
N ARG A 328 -7.63 0.11 -13.14
CA ARG A 328 -7.63 1.45 -13.73
C ARG A 328 -7.90 2.59 -12.73
N GLY A 329 -8.03 2.25 -11.44
CA GLY A 329 -8.28 3.21 -10.36
C GLY A 329 -9.75 3.65 -10.26
N ASP A 330 -10.68 2.90 -10.84
CA ASP A 330 -12.12 3.15 -10.73
C ASP A 330 -12.77 2.21 -9.71
N PHE A 331 -12.92 2.73 -8.50
CA PHE A 331 -13.48 2.02 -7.34
C PHE A 331 -14.97 2.33 -7.11
N ARG A 332 -15.69 2.79 -8.13
CA ARG A 332 -17.15 2.84 -8.08
C ARG A 332 -17.71 1.43 -8.19
N PHE A 333 -18.82 1.16 -7.55
CA PHE A 333 -19.45 -0.15 -7.61
C PHE A 333 -20.04 -0.43 -8.99
N ALA A 334 -19.90 -1.69 -9.43
CA ALA A 334 -20.68 -2.21 -10.54
C ALA A 334 -22.15 -2.38 -10.15
N LYS A 335 -23.05 -2.39 -11.13
CA LYS A 335 -24.48 -2.57 -10.89
C LYS A 335 -24.74 -3.91 -10.16
N GLY A 336 -25.44 -3.84 -9.03
CA GLY A 336 -25.79 -5.02 -8.23
C GLY A 336 -24.67 -5.52 -7.30
N SER A 337 -23.52 -4.84 -7.25
CA SER A 337 -22.47 -5.13 -6.28
C SER A 337 -22.95 -4.90 -4.84
N ALA A 338 -22.42 -5.70 -3.92
CA ALA A 338 -22.42 -5.36 -2.50
C ALA A 338 -21.82 -3.96 -2.27
N GLY A 339 -22.41 -3.19 -1.35
CA GLY A 339 -22.03 -1.82 -1.03
C GLY A 339 -22.70 -0.73 -1.87
N LEU A 340 -23.26 -1.04 -3.04
CA LEU A 340 -24.02 -0.08 -3.86
C LEU A 340 -25.40 0.17 -3.24
N ASP A 341 -25.79 1.44 -3.05
CA ASP A 341 -27.06 1.86 -2.41
C ASP A 341 -27.30 1.28 -0.99
N GLN A 342 -26.26 0.76 -0.33
CA GLN A 342 -26.37 -0.04 0.90
C GLN A 342 -25.82 0.65 2.15
N ALA A 343 -25.26 1.85 2.03
CA ALA A 343 -24.80 2.59 3.20
C ALA A 343 -25.98 3.01 4.09
N VAL A 344 -25.79 2.95 5.41
CA VAL A 344 -26.74 3.50 6.36
C VAL A 344 -26.81 5.03 6.16
N PRO A 345 -28.01 5.63 6.07
CA PRO A 345 -28.15 7.08 6.03
C PRO A 345 -27.59 7.74 7.29
N LEU A 346 -26.72 8.72 7.10
CA LEU A 346 -26.13 9.55 8.13
C LEU A 346 -26.57 11.00 7.86
N PRO A 347 -27.62 11.50 8.55
CA PRO A 347 -28.21 12.80 8.25
C PRO A 347 -27.17 13.93 8.24
N GLY A 348 -27.17 14.72 7.17
CA GLY A 348 -26.22 15.82 6.98
C GLY A 348 -24.85 15.41 6.42
N PHE A 349 -24.59 14.11 6.26
CA PHE A 349 -23.28 13.59 5.83
C PHE A 349 -23.32 12.92 4.44
N ASN A 350 -24.26 12.00 4.22
CA ASN A 350 -24.39 11.26 2.95
C ASN A 350 -25.75 11.47 2.26
N ASP A 351 -26.43 12.60 2.53
CA ASP A 351 -27.73 12.94 1.94
C ASP A 351 -27.72 13.11 0.41
N ARG A 352 -26.54 13.31 -0.19
CA ARG A 352 -26.35 13.50 -1.63
C ARG A 352 -25.82 12.22 -2.26
N TYR A 353 -26.74 11.37 -2.67
CA TYR A 353 -26.47 10.12 -3.38
C TYR A 353 -27.27 10.04 -4.68
N ALA A 354 -26.92 9.08 -5.52
CA ALA A 354 -27.70 8.70 -6.69
C ALA A 354 -28.16 7.25 -6.51
N GLY A 355 -29.39 6.93 -6.94
CA GLY A 355 -29.94 5.58 -6.77
C GLY A 355 -30.96 5.51 -5.64
N LYS A 356 -30.99 4.38 -4.94
CA LYS A 356 -31.95 4.07 -3.85
C LYS A 356 -31.44 4.44 -2.47
N GLY A 357 -30.13 4.61 -2.31
CA GLY A 357 -29.49 4.94 -1.04
C GLY A 357 -28.06 5.41 -1.28
N PRO A 358 -27.35 5.87 -0.24
CA PRO A 358 -25.93 6.18 -0.37
C PRO A 358 -25.11 4.90 -0.61
N ASP A 359 -24.03 5.04 -1.38
CA ASP A 359 -23.03 4.00 -1.54
C ASP A 359 -22.10 3.90 -0.33
N MET A 360 -21.70 2.68 0.03
CA MET A 360 -20.62 2.46 0.99
C MET A 360 -19.28 2.91 0.40
N GLY A 361 -18.34 3.30 1.26
CA GLY A 361 -17.00 3.67 0.85
C GLY A 361 -16.91 5.07 0.22
N ALA A 362 -15.78 5.32 -0.42
CA ALA A 362 -15.32 6.67 -0.70
C ALA A 362 -15.98 7.33 -1.91
N LEU A 363 -16.44 6.53 -2.86
CA LEU A 363 -16.96 6.99 -4.14
C LEU A 363 -18.46 6.75 -4.22
N GLU A 364 -19.20 7.82 -4.51
CA GLU A 364 -20.64 7.77 -4.77
C GLU A 364 -20.86 7.60 -6.28
N ALA A 365 -21.33 6.44 -6.72
CA ALA A 365 -21.59 6.16 -8.12
C ALA A 365 -22.65 7.13 -8.69
N GLY A 366 -22.58 7.39 -10.00
CA GLY A 366 -23.52 8.30 -10.66
C GLY A 366 -23.33 9.79 -10.35
N THR A 367 -22.44 10.17 -9.43
CA THR A 367 -22.12 11.58 -9.16
C THR A 367 -21.02 12.12 -10.11
N PRO A 368 -21.06 13.40 -10.52
CA PRO A 368 -20.15 13.96 -11.54
C PRO A 368 -18.65 13.84 -11.22
N ASP A 369 -18.28 13.85 -9.94
CA ASP A 369 -16.88 13.91 -9.51
C ASP A 369 -16.28 12.54 -9.15
N SER A 370 -17.07 11.45 -9.25
CA SER A 370 -16.66 10.12 -8.78
C SER A 370 -15.67 9.40 -9.71
N ALA A 371 -15.68 9.71 -11.01
CA ALA A 371 -14.88 8.97 -11.99
C ALA A 371 -13.38 9.30 -11.94
N CYS A 372 -13.01 10.54 -11.59
CA CYS A 372 -11.62 10.99 -11.51
C CYS A 372 -11.29 11.37 -10.07
N PHE A 373 -10.81 10.39 -9.30
CA PHE A 373 -10.48 10.57 -7.89
C PHE A 373 -9.03 11.05 -7.70
N PRO A 374 -8.74 11.93 -6.72
CA PRO A 374 -9.71 12.63 -5.88
C PRO A 374 -10.43 13.76 -6.63
N PRO A 375 -11.69 14.08 -6.27
CA PRO A 375 -12.39 15.26 -6.78
C PRO A 375 -11.55 16.52 -6.61
N ARG A 376 -11.33 17.29 -7.68
CA ARG A 376 -10.68 18.61 -7.60
C ARG A 376 -11.40 19.67 -8.42
N PRO A 377 -11.35 20.94 -7.99
CA PRO A 377 -11.96 22.05 -8.72
C PRO A 377 -11.37 22.20 -10.14
N GLY A 378 -12.13 22.85 -11.01
CA GLY A 378 -11.68 23.25 -12.34
C GLY A 378 -11.92 22.24 -13.46
N GLY A 379 -12.35 21.01 -13.15
CA GLY A 379 -12.79 20.02 -14.16
C GLY A 379 -11.67 19.43 -15.02
N MET A 380 -10.40 19.55 -14.61
CA MET A 380 -9.30 18.78 -15.21
C MET A 380 -9.48 17.30 -14.88
N THR A 381 -9.23 16.39 -15.83
CA THR A 381 -9.30 14.95 -15.60
C THR A 381 -8.22 14.23 -16.38
N ALA A 382 -7.71 13.12 -15.85
CA ALA A 382 -6.84 12.20 -16.57
C ALA A 382 -7.33 10.78 -16.27
N LEU A 383 -7.91 10.12 -17.27
CA LEU A 383 -8.54 8.80 -17.14
C LEU A 383 -7.94 7.81 -18.13
N PRO A 384 -7.69 6.55 -17.73
CA PRO A 384 -7.86 6.04 -16.37
C PRO A 384 -6.85 6.66 -15.39
N CYS A 385 -7.23 6.71 -14.10
CA CYS A 385 -6.42 7.33 -13.04
C CYS A 385 -5.23 6.47 -12.62
N ARG A 386 -5.29 5.16 -12.90
CA ARG A 386 -4.20 4.19 -12.78
C ARG A 386 -4.12 3.35 -14.05
N THR A 387 -2.97 2.78 -14.34
CA THR A 387 -2.83 1.77 -15.39
C THR A 387 -1.89 0.67 -14.94
N GLN A 388 -2.24 -0.58 -15.22
CA GLN A 388 -1.35 -1.74 -15.06
C GLN A 388 -0.99 -2.26 -16.45
N LEU A 389 0.30 -2.21 -16.79
CA LEU A 389 0.79 -2.51 -18.13
C LEU A 389 1.58 -3.82 -18.14
N ARG A 390 1.22 -4.72 -19.05
CA ARG A 390 2.08 -5.85 -19.45
C ARG A 390 3.10 -5.35 -20.48
N HIS A 391 4.37 -5.35 -20.13
CA HIS A 391 5.46 -4.89 -20.99
C HIS A 391 6.36 -6.06 -21.40
N VAL A 392 6.57 -6.24 -22.70
CA VAL A 392 7.57 -7.17 -23.22
C VAL A 392 8.81 -6.36 -23.58
N ALA A 393 9.95 -6.78 -23.04
CA ALA A 393 11.25 -6.20 -23.33
C ALA A 393 11.49 -6.01 -24.84
N GLY A 394 12.01 -4.83 -25.23
CA GLY A 394 12.25 -4.49 -26.64
C GLY A 394 11.01 -4.09 -27.44
N LYS A 395 9.79 -4.20 -26.89
CA LYS A 395 8.55 -3.69 -27.51
C LYS A 395 8.16 -2.35 -26.92
N THR A 396 7.29 -1.61 -27.59
CA THR A 396 6.67 -0.39 -27.03
C THR A 396 5.28 -0.71 -26.51
N THR A 397 5.05 -0.49 -25.21
CA THR A 397 3.73 -0.61 -24.57
C THR A 397 3.23 0.78 -24.20
N ARG A 398 1.99 1.13 -24.58
CA ARG A 398 1.36 2.42 -24.25
C ARG A 398 -0.10 2.23 -23.85
N GLN A 399 -0.51 2.89 -22.77
CA GLN A 399 -1.90 3.14 -22.42
C GLN A 399 -2.30 4.51 -22.97
N VAL A 400 -3.49 4.61 -23.56
CA VAL A 400 -4.09 5.92 -23.86
C VAL A 400 -4.75 6.46 -22.61
N ILE A 401 -4.38 7.68 -22.23
CA ILE A 401 -5.01 8.48 -21.19
C ILE A 401 -5.86 9.57 -21.86
N ALA A 402 -7.14 9.60 -21.51
CA ALA A 402 -8.08 10.66 -21.82
C ALA A 402 -7.83 11.85 -20.89
N LEU A 403 -7.04 12.82 -21.36
CA LEU A 403 -6.71 14.05 -20.65
C LEU A 403 -7.71 15.15 -21.06
N ARG A 404 -8.45 15.69 -20.09
CA ARG A 404 -9.18 16.95 -20.26
C ARG A 404 -8.51 18.02 -19.41
N ALA A 405 -8.05 19.09 -20.04
CA ALA A 405 -7.43 20.23 -19.37
C ALA A 405 -8.14 21.51 -19.83
N PRO A 406 -9.23 21.95 -19.16
CA PRO A 406 -10.06 23.07 -19.62
C PRO A 406 -9.28 24.36 -19.85
N ARG A 407 -9.72 25.18 -20.81
CA ARG A 407 -9.07 26.47 -21.14
C ARG A 407 -9.11 27.46 -19.98
N ALA A 408 -10.07 27.30 -19.07
CA ALA A 408 -10.14 28.10 -17.84
C ALA A 408 -8.97 27.85 -16.87
N LEU A 409 -8.19 26.77 -17.07
CA LEU A 409 -7.08 26.39 -16.20
C LEU A 409 -5.70 26.73 -16.78
N GLY A 410 -5.64 27.50 -17.86
CA GLY A 410 -4.38 27.83 -18.50
C GLY A 410 -4.43 27.86 -20.01
N THR A 411 -3.24 27.95 -20.63
CA THR A 411 -3.08 27.85 -22.09
C THR A 411 -2.37 26.56 -22.50
N ARG A 412 -1.56 26.01 -21.60
CA ARG A 412 -0.74 24.83 -21.83
C ARG A 412 -0.79 23.87 -20.64
N TRP A 413 -0.63 22.59 -20.94
CA TRP A 413 -0.29 21.55 -19.97
C TRP A 413 1.05 20.89 -20.31
N THR A 414 1.76 20.44 -19.29
CA THR A 414 2.98 19.63 -19.37
C THR A 414 2.80 18.33 -18.60
N ALA A 415 3.51 17.28 -19.00
CA ALA A 415 3.53 15.99 -18.32
C ALA A 415 4.93 15.74 -17.73
N THR A 416 4.99 15.49 -16.43
CA THR A 416 6.22 15.13 -15.72
C THR A 416 6.16 13.64 -15.34
N THR A 417 7.14 12.86 -15.81
CA THR A 417 7.30 11.45 -15.43
C THR A 417 8.29 11.33 -14.27
N ASN A 418 7.99 10.53 -13.25
CA ASN A 418 8.86 10.35 -12.08
C ASN A 418 9.93 9.24 -12.23
N ALA A 419 9.98 8.57 -13.39
CA ALA A 419 10.87 7.44 -13.62
C ALA A 419 11.51 7.46 -15.02
N PRO A 420 12.79 7.06 -15.16
CA PRO A 420 13.50 7.09 -16.44
C PRO A 420 12.99 6.05 -17.44
N TRP A 421 12.27 5.02 -16.97
CA TRP A 421 11.66 4.01 -17.83
C TRP A 421 10.30 4.45 -18.40
N LEU A 422 9.69 5.51 -17.87
CA LEU A 422 8.33 5.92 -18.21
C LEU A 422 8.34 7.09 -19.21
N ARG A 423 7.42 7.08 -20.19
CA ARG A 423 7.24 8.17 -21.15
C ARG A 423 5.79 8.59 -21.26
N CYS A 424 5.58 9.86 -21.61
CA CYS A 424 4.31 10.44 -22.02
C CYS A 424 4.46 11.10 -23.40
N GLU A 425 3.58 10.78 -24.33
CA GLU A 425 3.60 11.25 -25.71
C GLU A 425 2.23 11.81 -26.12
N PRO A 426 2.12 13.12 -26.43
CA PRO A 426 3.15 14.14 -26.26
C PRO A 426 3.40 14.47 -24.78
N ALA A 427 4.58 15.02 -24.46
CA ALA A 427 4.94 15.46 -23.10
C ALA A 427 4.35 16.84 -22.73
N SER A 428 3.70 17.52 -23.68
CA SER A 428 2.99 18.77 -23.45
C SER A 428 1.98 19.01 -24.55
N GLY A 429 0.99 19.87 -24.31
CA GLY A 429 0.00 20.26 -25.29
C GLY A 429 -0.79 21.49 -24.84
N SER A 430 -1.70 21.96 -25.68
CA SER A 430 -2.59 23.07 -25.33
C SER A 430 -3.73 22.59 -24.43
N THR A 431 -4.18 23.45 -23.51
CA THR A 431 -5.45 23.25 -22.80
C THR A 431 -6.62 23.31 -23.79
N ALA A 432 -7.61 22.45 -23.60
CA ALA A 432 -8.82 22.40 -24.41
C ALA A 432 -10.00 21.90 -23.56
N ASP A 433 -11.20 22.38 -23.88
CA ASP A 433 -12.43 21.96 -23.18
C ASP A 433 -12.94 20.58 -23.62
N ILE A 434 -12.25 19.97 -24.59
CA ILE A 434 -12.42 18.60 -25.08
C ILE A 434 -11.38 17.66 -24.48
N VAL A 435 -11.67 16.35 -24.54
CA VAL A 435 -10.72 15.29 -24.19
C VAL A 435 -9.65 15.16 -25.28
N GLN A 436 -8.40 15.07 -24.87
CA GLN A 436 -7.23 14.81 -25.69
C GLN A 436 -6.63 13.45 -25.30
N GLY A 437 -6.29 12.62 -26.30
CA GLY A 437 -5.62 11.34 -26.05
C GLY A 437 -4.10 11.52 -25.93
N VAL A 438 -3.53 11.14 -24.79
CA VAL A 438 -2.07 11.11 -24.57
C VAL A 438 -1.63 9.67 -24.29
N ARG A 439 -0.46 9.26 -24.76
CA ARG A 439 0.03 7.88 -24.61
C ARG A 439 1.08 7.81 -23.51
N VAL A 440 0.86 6.96 -22.53
CA VAL A 440 1.75 6.76 -21.38
C VAL A 440 2.23 5.31 -21.33
N GLY A 441 3.52 5.07 -21.10
CA GLY A 441 4.02 3.71 -20.85
C GLY A 441 5.54 3.55 -20.92
N PRO A 442 6.04 2.33 -20.75
CA PRO A 442 7.47 2.05 -20.67
C PRO A 442 8.25 2.27 -21.97
N VAL A 443 9.49 2.74 -21.87
CA VAL A 443 10.45 2.69 -22.97
C VAL A 443 10.79 1.25 -23.35
N ALA A 444 11.07 0.99 -24.62
CA ALA A 444 11.45 -0.34 -25.10
C ALA A 444 12.73 -0.90 -24.44
N SER A 445 13.60 -0.02 -23.93
CA SER A 445 14.82 -0.40 -23.21
C SER A 445 14.58 -0.82 -21.76
N LEU A 446 13.32 -0.89 -21.28
CA LEU A 446 13.02 -1.43 -19.96
C LEU A 446 13.11 -2.96 -20.01
N GLN A 447 14.07 -3.53 -19.28
CA GLN A 447 14.41 -4.97 -19.36
C GLN A 447 14.27 -5.70 -18.03
N GLU A 448 14.41 -4.99 -16.91
CA GLU A 448 14.40 -5.61 -15.57
C GLU A 448 13.04 -6.26 -15.28
N GLN A 449 13.01 -7.58 -15.23
CA GLN A 449 11.82 -8.40 -14.99
C GLN A 449 11.32 -8.27 -13.56
N ARG A 450 10.56 -7.21 -13.29
CA ARG A 450 9.85 -6.96 -12.05
C ARG A 450 8.60 -6.13 -12.31
N PHE A 451 7.84 -5.87 -11.25
CA PHE A 451 6.89 -4.77 -11.23
C PHE A 451 7.63 -3.45 -11.03
N HIS A 452 7.40 -2.51 -11.95
CA HIS A 452 7.84 -1.13 -11.86
C HIS A 452 6.67 -0.24 -11.51
N ARG A 453 6.88 0.70 -10.60
CA ARG A 453 5.90 1.70 -10.18
C ARG A 453 6.35 3.08 -10.60
N GLY A 454 5.45 3.85 -11.20
CA GLY A 454 5.73 5.17 -11.72
C GLY A 454 4.47 6.03 -11.75
N ALA A 455 4.65 7.29 -12.11
CA ALA A 455 3.55 8.23 -12.22
C ALA A 455 3.84 9.25 -13.32
N VAL A 456 2.76 9.72 -13.95
CA VAL A 456 2.77 10.87 -14.85
C VAL A 456 1.88 11.94 -14.26
N THR A 457 2.46 13.08 -13.92
CA THR A 457 1.72 14.24 -13.41
C THR A 457 1.53 15.25 -14.53
N PHE A 458 0.28 15.44 -14.94
CA PHE A 458 -0.11 16.51 -15.85
C PHE A 458 -0.30 17.79 -15.04
N ARG A 459 0.26 18.89 -15.52
CA ARG A 459 0.23 20.19 -14.85
C ARG A 459 -0.05 21.31 -15.85
N THR A 460 -1.01 22.17 -15.56
CA THR A 460 -1.24 23.38 -16.36
C THR A 460 -0.27 24.50 -15.98
N ASP A 461 -0.12 25.50 -16.85
CA ASP A 461 0.67 26.72 -16.57
C ASP A 461 0.08 27.57 -15.42
N GLN A 462 -1.17 27.34 -15.00
CA GLN A 462 -1.78 27.90 -13.78
C GLN A 462 -1.66 26.98 -12.56
N GLY A 463 -0.90 25.88 -12.67
CA GLY A 463 -0.56 25.00 -11.56
C GLY A 463 -1.65 24.02 -11.14
N TYR A 464 -2.66 23.75 -11.98
CA TYR A 464 -3.62 22.67 -11.75
C TYR A 464 -3.03 21.34 -12.17
N THR A 465 -3.23 20.30 -11.36
CA THR A 465 -2.60 19.00 -11.58
C THR A 465 -3.59 17.83 -11.60
N ARG A 466 -3.22 16.80 -12.35
CA ARG A 466 -3.77 15.44 -12.28
C ARG A 466 -2.65 14.43 -12.46
N THR A 467 -2.57 13.47 -11.54
CA THR A 467 -1.58 12.38 -11.59
C THR A 467 -2.24 11.10 -12.06
N VAL A 468 -1.57 10.40 -12.97
CA VAL A 468 -1.89 9.02 -13.36
C VAL A 468 -0.81 8.11 -12.78
N LEU A 469 -1.24 7.11 -12.01
CA LEU A 469 -0.36 6.07 -11.45
C LEU A 469 -0.13 4.97 -12.51
N VAL A 470 1.10 4.50 -12.63
CA VAL A 470 1.51 3.53 -13.66
C VAL A 470 2.24 2.38 -12.99
N ASP A 471 1.65 1.18 -13.04
CA ASP A 471 2.36 -0.06 -12.80
C ASP A 471 2.74 -0.67 -14.16
N ALA A 472 3.96 -1.18 -14.28
CA ALA A 472 4.39 -1.94 -15.45
C ALA A 472 5.05 -3.24 -15.00
N ARG A 473 4.48 -4.38 -15.39
CA ARG A 473 5.13 -5.69 -15.26
C ARG A 473 5.95 -5.95 -16.50
N VAL A 474 7.25 -6.12 -16.34
CA VAL A 474 8.12 -6.57 -17.44
C VAL A 474 8.07 -8.09 -17.50
N CYS A 475 7.65 -8.61 -18.65
CA CYS A 475 7.39 -10.03 -18.88
C CYS A 475 8.35 -10.56 -19.96
N PRO A 476 8.66 -11.86 -19.93
CA PRO A 476 9.32 -12.54 -21.05
C PRO A 476 8.54 -12.39 -22.36
N GLU A 477 9.25 -12.46 -23.51
CA GLU A 477 8.60 -12.50 -24.83
C GLU A 477 7.78 -13.78 -24.99
N ASN A 478 8.35 -14.92 -24.60
CA ASN A 478 7.69 -16.20 -24.50
C ASN A 478 7.46 -16.52 -23.03
N GLU A 479 6.23 -16.39 -22.52
CA GLU A 479 5.90 -16.83 -21.16
C GLU A 479 5.83 -18.37 -21.14
N VAL A 480 6.63 -18.98 -20.27
CA VAL A 480 6.67 -20.41 -20.05
C VAL A 480 6.24 -20.67 -18.62
N THR A 481 5.25 -21.53 -18.41
CA THR A 481 4.85 -22.02 -17.09
C THR A 481 4.51 -23.50 -17.20
N VAL A 482 5.29 -24.33 -16.52
CA VAL A 482 5.08 -25.77 -16.43
C VAL A 482 4.50 -26.07 -15.06
N VAL A 483 3.30 -26.66 -15.03
CA VAL A 483 2.59 -26.98 -13.78
C VAL A 483 2.49 -28.48 -13.62
N VAL A 484 2.81 -28.97 -12.43
CA VAL A 484 2.78 -30.39 -12.08
C VAL A 484 2.01 -30.56 -10.77
N GLU A 485 1.12 -31.56 -10.74
CA GLU A 485 0.35 -31.89 -9.54
C GLU A 485 1.22 -32.63 -8.53
N ALA A 486 1.07 -32.31 -7.24
CA ALA A 486 1.88 -32.88 -6.16
C ALA A 486 1.77 -34.42 -6.14
N GLU A 487 0.59 -34.96 -6.43
CA GLU A 487 0.32 -36.38 -6.45
C GLU A 487 0.83 -37.14 -7.67
N SER A 488 1.40 -36.45 -8.67
CA SER A 488 2.15 -37.10 -9.75
C SER A 488 3.64 -37.30 -9.44
N ALA A 489 4.13 -36.78 -8.31
CA ALA A 489 5.51 -36.97 -7.88
C ALA A 489 5.79 -38.44 -7.54
N ALA A 490 7.03 -38.88 -7.80
CA ALA A 490 7.54 -40.08 -7.17
C ALA A 490 7.77 -39.81 -5.68
N ILE A 491 6.99 -40.49 -4.83
CA ILE A 491 7.04 -40.33 -3.38
C ILE A 491 8.09 -41.29 -2.79
N GLY A 492 9.07 -40.73 -2.07
CA GLY A 492 10.03 -41.47 -1.27
C GLY A 492 9.90 -41.13 0.21
N GLY A 493 10.05 -42.11 1.08
CA GLY A 493 9.99 -41.90 2.53
C GLY A 493 8.59 -41.51 3.04
N ALA A 494 8.54 -40.58 3.99
CA ALA A 494 7.36 -40.39 4.85
C ALA A 494 6.20 -39.59 4.23
N PHE A 495 6.35 -38.93 3.07
CA PHE A 495 5.28 -38.13 2.48
C PHE A 495 4.01 -38.97 2.21
N GLN A 496 2.84 -38.39 2.46
CA GLN A 496 1.55 -39.05 2.29
C GLN A 496 0.65 -38.29 1.33
N LYS A 497 -0.02 -39.03 0.46
CA LYS A 497 -1.10 -38.54 -0.41
C LYS A 497 -2.42 -38.56 0.35
N VAL A 498 -3.10 -37.42 0.41
CA VAL A 498 -4.35 -37.24 1.15
C VAL A 498 -5.41 -36.66 0.23
N ALA A 499 -6.63 -37.21 0.31
CA ALA A 499 -7.77 -36.70 -0.44
C ALA A 499 -8.32 -35.41 0.20
N ASP A 500 -8.58 -34.40 -0.62
CA ASP A 500 -9.14 -33.11 -0.22
C ASP A 500 -9.85 -32.46 -1.41
N SER A 501 -11.15 -32.23 -1.31
CA SER A 501 -11.93 -31.63 -2.40
C SER A 501 -11.56 -30.18 -2.74
N THR A 502 -10.78 -29.52 -1.88
CA THR A 502 -10.29 -28.15 -2.10
C THR A 502 -8.91 -28.11 -2.78
N ALA A 503 -8.22 -29.24 -2.83
CA ALA A 503 -6.98 -29.44 -3.56
C ALA A 503 -7.27 -29.62 -5.07
N SER A 504 -6.32 -29.26 -5.93
CA SER A 504 -6.49 -29.49 -7.37
C SER A 504 -6.53 -31.00 -7.62
N LYS A 505 -7.43 -31.43 -8.50
CA LYS A 505 -7.73 -32.85 -8.77
C LYS A 505 -8.03 -33.71 -7.53
N GLY A 506 -8.35 -33.08 -6.39
CA GLY A 506 -8.85 -33.76 -5.19
C GLY A 506 -7.79 -34.37 -4.28
N PHE A 507 -6.49 -34.11 -4.47
CA PHE A 507 -5.43 -34.66 -3.63
C PHE A 507 -4.33 -33.64 -3.33
N PHE A 508 -3.76 -33.72 -2.14
CA PHE A 508 -2.50 -33.04 -1.82
C PHE A 508 -1.49 -34.01 -1.21
N ILE A 509 -0.25 -33.57 -1.12
CA ILE A 509 0.81 -34.29 -0.42
C ILE A 509 1.26 -33.52 0.82
N HIS A 510 1.49 -34.22 1.93
CA HIS A 510 2.09 -33.61 3.12
C HIS A 510 3.06 -34.56 3.82
N ALA A 511 3.95 -33.98 4.60
CA ALA A 511 4.83 -34.74 5.46
C ALA A 511 4.07 -35.02 6.78
N PRO A 512 3.82 -36.28 7.19
CA PRO A 512 3.04 -36.57 8.39
C PRO A 512 3.80 -36.18 9.66
N GLY A 513 3.07 -35.90 10.76
CA GLY A 513 3.70 -35.72 12.07
C GLY A 513 4.31 -37.03 12.58
N ALA A 514 5.48 -36.97 13.21
CA ALA A 514 5.90 -38.05 14.09
C ALA A 514 4.91 -38.10 15.27
N SER A 515 4.35 -39.27 15.58
CA SER A 515 3.47 -39.45 16.73
C SER A 515 4.17 -38.97 18.01
N GLU A 516 3.48 -38.12 18.78
CA GLU A 516 3.74 -37.69 20.17
C GLU A 516 5.21 -37.65 20.62
N GLN A 517 5.88 -36.50 20.44
CA GLN A 517 6.98 -36.10 21.31
C GLN A 517 6.77 -34.65 21.78
N ALA A 518 7.06 -34.45 23.07
CA ALA A 518 6.64 -33.34 23.92
C ALA A 518 6.96 -31.92 23.40
N GLU A 519 6.14 -30.97 23.84
CA GLU A 519 6.32 -29.52 23.64
C GLU A 519 7.76 -29.08 23.91
N GLY A 520 8.34 -28.28 22.99
CA GLY A 520 9.61 -27.58 23.21
C GLY A 520 10.85 -28.17 22.50
N VAL A 521 10.72 -29.24 21.73
CA VAL A 521 11.79 -29.75 20.84
C VAL A 521 11.34 -29.57 19.39
N GLY A 522 12.06 -28.77 18.60
CA GLY A 522 11.68 -28.48 17.22
C GLY A 522 11.32 -29.73 16.43
N HIS A 523 10.13 -29.72 15.81
CA HIS A 523 9.52 -30.86 15.13
C HIS A 523 10.28 -31.24 13.83
N ARG A 524 11.51 -31.76 13.95
CA ARG A 524 12.22 -32.36 12.82
C ARG A 524 11.75 -33.79 12.63
N GLN A 525 11.33 -34.14 11.41
CA GLN A 525 10.86 -35.49 11.10
C GLN A 525 11.96 -36.54 11.36
N SER A 526 11.57 -37.66 11.97
CA SER A 526 12.44 -38.82 12.20
C SER A 526 12.73 -39.65 10.94
N GLN A 527 11.92 -39.49 9.89
CA GLN A 527 12.13 -40.10 8.57
C GLN A 527 12.01 -39.04 7.46
N PRO A 528 13.10 -38.65 6.79
CA PRO A 528 13.03 -37.67 5.72
C PRO A 528 12.28 -38.22 4.51
N GLY A 529 11.26 -37.50 4.04
CA GLY A 529 10.54 -37.76 2.80
C GLY A 529 11.07 -36.94 1.63
N THR A 530 10.86 -37.45 0.41
CA THR A 530 11.13 -36.76 -0.85
C THR A 530 9.94 -36.84 -1.81
N LEU A 531 9.64 -35.74 -2.48
CA LEU A 531 8.79 -35.71 -3.67
C LEU A 531 9.65 -35.35 -4.87
N THR A 532 9.75 -36.28 -5.82
CA THR A 532 10.55 -36.09 -7.02
C THR A 532 9.62 -35.88 -8.21
N PHE A 533 9.72 -34.71 -8.82
CA PHE A 533 8.98 -34.31 -10.01
C PHE A 533 9.92 -34.28 -11.21
N THR A 534 9.48 -34.80 -12.34
CA THR A 534 10.15 -34.63 -13.63
C THR A 534 9.34 -33.65 -14.47
N PHE A 535 10.02 -32.68 -15.08
CA PHE A 535 9.40 -31.69 -15.95
C PHE A 535 10.31 -31.34 -17.12
N GLU A 536 9.74 -30.81 -18.20
CA GLU A 536 10.47 -30.40 -19.39
C GLU A 536 10.47 -28.88 -19.53
N ILE A 537 11.64 -28.32 -19.82
CA ILE A 537 11.83 -26.92 -20.12
C ILE A 537 12.01 -26.77 -21.63
N PRO A 538 11.23 -25.90 -22.30
CA PRO A 538 11.26 -25.78 -23.76
C PRO A 538 12.48 -25.01 -24.28
N GLU A 539 13.04 -24.10 -23.48
CA GLU A 539 14.15 -23.24 -23.87
C GLU A 539 15.07 -22.90 -22.69
N ASP A 540 16.36 -22.75 -22.99
CA ASP A 540 17.36 -22.25 -22.03
C ASP A 540 16.90 -20.92 -21.42
N GLY A 541 17.01 -20.78 -20.10
CA GLY A 541 16.58 -19.54 -19.46
C GLY A 541 16.68 -19.54 -17.95
N VAL A 542 16.26 -18.41 -17.36
CA VAL A 542 16.08 -18.27 -15.91
C VAL A 542 14.62 -18.51 -15.58
N TYR A 543 14.39 -19.48 -14.69
CA TYR A 543 13.08 -19.89 -14.22
C TYR A 543 12.98 -19.75 -12.71
N TYR A 544 11.77 -19.89 -12.19
CA TYR A 544 11.44 -19.73 -10.78
C TYR A 544 10.45 -20.81 -10.37
N LEU A 545 10.69 -21.39 -9.20
CA LEU A 545 9.78 -22.36 -8.59
C LEU A 545 8.67 -21.61 -7.82
N MET A 546 7.45 -22.09 -8.00
CA MET A 546 6.26 -21.73 -7.21
C MET A 546 5.58 -23.00 -6.71
N GLY A 547 4.85 -22.90 -5.61
CA GLY A 547 4.01 -23.99 -5.11
C GLY A 547 2.66 -23.48 -4.63
N ARG A 548 1.61 -24.25 -4.91
CA ARG A 548 0.31 -24.13 -4.27
C ARG A 548 0.38 -24.91 -2.97
N CYS A 549 0.50 -24.20 -1.87
CA CYS A 549 0.76 -24.77 -0.55
C CYS A 549 -0.30 -24.33 0.45
N MET A 550 -0.37 -25.04 1.58
CA MET A 550 -1.23 -24.68 2.71
C MET A 550 -0.49 -24.96 4.02
N ILE A 551 -0.62 -24.01 4.95
CA ILE A 551 -0.18 -24.14 6.34
C ILE A 551 -1.39 -24.04 7.26
N LEU A 552 -1.37 -24.80 8.34
CA LEU A 552 -2.54 -25.01 9.19
C LEU A 552 -2.48 -24.18 10.46
N GLY A 553 -3.66 -23.84 10.97
CA GLY A 553 -3.86 -23.40 12.34
C GLY A 553 -3.26 -22.02 12.68
N PRO A 554 -3.30 -21.66 13.97
CA PRO A 554 -2.83 -20.36 14.43
C PRO A 554 -1.32 -20.20 14.26
N ARG A 555 -0.82 -18.96 14.27
CA ARG A 555 0.59 -18.62 14.03
C ARG A 555 1.58 -19.45 14.87
N ALA A 556 1.28 -19.68 16.14
CA ALA A 556 2.14 -20.45 17.02
C ALA A 556 2.29 -21.91 16.56
N PHE A 557 1.20 -22.53 16.09
CA PHE A 557 1.22 -23.88 15.55
C PHE A 557 1.87 -23.93 14.17
N ALA A 558 1.51 -22.99 13.29
CA ALA A 558 2.07 -22.91 11.94
C ALA A 558 3.59 -22.67 11.92
N ALA A 559 4.15 -22.03 12.94
CA ALA A 559 5.59 -21.72 13.02
C ALA A 559 6.49 -22.97 13.05
N ASP A 560 5.93 -24.15 13.36
CA ASP A 560 6.62 -25.42 13.32
C ASP A 560 6.27 -26.27 12.07
N HIS A 561 5.43 -25.74 11.18
CA HIS A 561 4.78 -26.43 10.07
C HIS A 561 4.68 -25.55 8.82
N ASP A 562 5.75 -24.79 8.53
CA ASP A 562 5.72 -23.75 7.49
C ASP A 562 6.88 -23.82 6.50
N SER A 563 7.49 -24.99 6.29
CA SER A 563 8.64 -25.05 5.39
C SER A 563 8.92 -26.41 4.75
N PHE A 564 9.65 -26.33 3.64
CA PHE A 564 10.27 -27.43 2.91
C PHE A 564 11.76 -27.15 2.66
N TYR A 565 12.48 -28.17 2.19
CA TYR A 565 13.65 -27.92 1.34
C TYR A 565 13.32 -28.26 -0.11
N PHE A 566 13.95 -27.59 -1.06
CA PHE A 566 13.89 -28.00 -2.46
C PHE A 566 15.30 -28.04 -3.08
N ALA A 567 15.48 -28.87 -4.10
CA ALA A 567 16.65 -28.93 -4.94
C ALA A 567 16.21 -29.14 -6.40
N ILE A 568 16.95 -28.55 -7.34
CA ILE A 568 16.78 -28.81 -8.77
C ILE A 568 17.97 -29.64 -9.25
N ASP A 569 17.68 -30.70 -10.01
CA ASP A 569 18.64 -31.68 -10.50
C ASP A 569 19.55 -32.19 -9.36
N SER A 570 20.87 -32.11 -9.54
CA SER A 570 21.87 -32.45 -8.52
C SER A 570 22.35 -31.23 -7.71
N GLY A 571 21.57 -30.15 -7.67
CA GLY A 571 21.91 -28.92 -6.97
C GLY A 571 21.76 -29.01 -5.45
N ASP A 572 22.19 -27.93 -4.77
CA ASP A 572 22.10 -27.83 -3.31
C ASP A 572 20.66 -27.71 -2.81
N LYS A 573 20.42 -28.19 -1.60
CA LYS A 573 19.15 -28.02 -0.90
C LYS A 573 18.98 -26.58 -0.43
N ILE A 574 17.89 -25.95 -0.82
CA ILE A 574 17.51 -24.60 -0.42
C ILE A 574 16.29 -24.68 0.50
N CYS A 575 16.37 -24.00 1.66
CA CYS A 575 15.24 -23.86 2.58
C CYS A 575 14.19 -22.95 1.95
N TRP A 576 12.94 -23.41 1.90
CA TRP A 576 11.80 -22.66 1.39
C TRP A 576 10.77 -22.49 2.50
N ASP A 577 10.65 -21.25 2.97
CA ASP A 577 9.72 -20.87 4.02
C ASP A 577 8.36 -20.41 3.44
N LEU A 578 7.30 -20.75 4.15
CA LEU A 578 5.90 -20.52 3.77
C LEU A 578 5.14 -19.65 4.77
N TRP A 579 5.81 -19.06 5.77
CA TRP A 579 5.18 -18.32 6.87
C TRP A 579 4.29 -17.14 6.43
N THR A 580 4.51 -16.62 5.20
CA THR A 580 3.71 -15.56 4.56
C THR A 580 2.40 -16.07 3.96
N LEU A 581 2.21 -17.38 3.84
CA LEU A 581 0.96 -17.94 3.36
C LEU A 581 -0.19 -17.63 4.32
N PRO A 582 -1.39 -17.42 3.76
CA PRO A 582 -2.59 -17.44 4.57
C PRO A 582 -2.79 -18.83 5.21
N ARG A 583 -3.35 -18.84 6.42
CA ARG A 583 -3.65 -20.07 7.16
C ARG A 583 -4.92 -20.73 6.66
N ASP A 584 -4.96 -22.06 6.71
CA ASP A 584 -6.13 -22.91 6.43
C ASP A 584 -6.76 -22.70 5.04
N ARG A 585 -5.98 -22.22 4.06
CA ARG A 585 -6.40 -22.10 2.66
C ARG A 585 -5.22 -22.32 1.70
N TRP A 586 -5.51 -22.84 0.51
CA TRP A 586 -4.54 -22.96 -0.57
C TRP A 586 -4.13 -21.59 -1.10
N ALA A 587 -2.83 -21.39 -1.29
CA ALA A 587 -2.31 -20.22 -1.98
C ALA A 587 -0.99 -20.52 -2.66
N TRP A 588 -0.75 -19.83 -3.77
CA TRP A 588 0.51 -19.88 -4.49
C TRP A 588 1.56 -19.03 -3.78
N ILE A 589 2.76 -19.58 -3.63
CA ILE A 589 3.93 -18.89 -3.10
C ILE A 589 5.16 -19.25 -3.93
N GLN A 590 6.04 -18.27 -4.13
CA GLN A 590 7.33 -18.49 -4.79
C GLN A 590 8.33 -19.12 -3.84
N ALA A 591 9.19 -19.98 -4.36
CA ALA A 591 10.35 -20.49 -3.66
C ALA A 591 11.41 -19.38 -3.48
N ARG A 592 11.74 -19.11 -2.22
CA ARG A 592 12.69 -18.08 -1.79
C ARG A 592 13.63 -18.68 -0.77
N ALA A 593 14.92 -18.39 -0.90
CA ALA A 593 15.90 -18.83 0.09
C ALA A 593 15.68 -18.02 1.36
N ARG A 594 15.78 -18.63 2.53
CA ARG A 594 15.62 -17.95 3.83
C ARG A 594 16.50 -16.70 3.98
N THR A 595 17.65 -16.64 3.30
CA THR A 595 18.56 -15.48 3.29
C THR A 595 18.08 -14.32 2.40
N LYS A 596 17.04 -14.51 1.59
CA LYS A 596 16.47 -13.52 0.66
C LYS A 596 15.00 -13.30 1.01
N ALA A 597 14.73 -12.30 1.84
CA ALA A 597 13.37 -12.05 2.36
C ALA A 597 12.33 -11.75 1.26
N TYR A 598 12.72 -11.16 0.11
CA TYR A 598 11.77 -10.63 -0.87
C TYR A 598 12.01 -11.01 -2.34
N SER A 599 13.10 -11.71 -2.66
CA SER A 599 13.43 -12.07 -4.05
C SER A 599 13.26 -13.57 -4.31
N PRO A 600 12.55 -13.97 -5.38
CA PRO A 600 12.47 -15.38 -5.78
C PRO A 600 13.85 -15.92 -6.15
N ASN A 601 14.06 -17.22 -5.95
CA ASN A 601 15.33 -17.86 -6.31
C ASN A 601 15.37 -18.10 -7.83
N PRO A 602 16.30 -17.45 -8.57
CA PRO A 602 16.47 -17.75 -9.98
C PRO A 602 17.09 -19.13 -10.16
N LEU A 603 16.56 -19.89 -11.11
CA LEU A 603 17.01 -21.22 -11.52
C LEU A 603 17.45 -21.14 -12.97
N SER A 604 18.75 -21.27 -13.24
CA SER A 604 19.27 -21.33 -14.61
C SER A 604 19.07 -22.74 -15.17
N LEU A 605 18.09 -22.91 -16.06
CA LEU A 605 17.72 -24.20 -16.64
C LEU A 605 18.04 -24.24 -18.13
N LYS A 606 18.26 -25.45 -18.64
CA LYS A 606 18.49 -25.71 -20.06
C LYS A 606 17.22 -26.26 -20.69
N ALA A 607 17.10 -26.16 -22.01
CA ALA A 607 16.07 -26.89 -22.73
C ALA A 607 16.26 -28.40 -22.48
N GLY A 608 15.17 -29.08 -22.10
CA GLY A 608 15.17 -30.52 -21.84
C GLY A 608 14.58 -30.89 -20.49
N THR A 609 14.82 -32.13 -20.10
CA THR A 609 14.26 -32.74 -18.88
C THR A 609 15.05 -32.35 -17.64
N HIS A 610 14.33 -31.90 -16.62
CA HIS A 610 14.86 -31.53 -15.31
C HIS A 610 14.12 -32.26 -14.18
N THR A 611 14.73 -32.29 -13.00
CA THR A 611 14.14 -32.88 -11.80
C THR A 611 14.00 -31.83 -10.70
N LEU A 612 12.84 -31.75 -10.06
CA LEU A 612 12.62 -31.02 -8.81
C LEU A 612 12.46 -32.04 -7.69
N VAL A 613 13.26 -31.90 -6.63
CA VAL A 613 13.12 -32.70 -5.41
C VAL A 613 12.71 -31.81 -4.26
N ILE A 614 11.53 -32.04 -3.69
CA ILE A 614 11.09 -31.41 -2.44
C ILE A 614 11.39 -32.39 -1.31
N HIS A 615 12.16 -31.94 -0.32
CA HIS A 615 12.40 -32.70 0.90
C HIS A 615 11.53 -32.17 2.04
N SER A 616 10.99 -33.09 2.82
CA SER A 616 10.35 -32.75 4.08
C SER A 616 11.32 -32.01 5.01
N ARG A 617 10.88 -30.89 5.59
CA ARG A 617 11.62 -30.17 6.64
C ARG A 617 10.83 -30.20 7.94
N GLU A 618 9.60 -29.72 7.87
CA GLU A 618 8.64 -29.68 8.96
C GLU A 618 7.40 -30.51 8.61
N PRO A 619 6.78 -31.17 9.61
CA PRO A 619 5.58 -31.96 9.38
C PRO A 619 4.37 -31.06 9.11
N LEU A 620 3.29 -31.68 8.63
CA LEU A 620 1.98 -31.09 8.34
C LEU A 620 1.93 -30.00 7.27
N THR A 621 3.08 -29.49 6.82
CA THR A 621 3.19 -28.60 5.65
C THR A 621 2.62 -29.31 4.42
N ARG A 622 1.66 -28.68 3.73
CA ARG A 622 0.94 -29.28 2.60
C ARG A 622 1.34 -28.64 1.27
N ILE A 623 1.46 -29.47 0.25
CA ILE A 623 1.68 -29.05 -1.14
C ILE A 623 0.70 -29.76 -2.07
N ASP A 624 0.10 -28.98 -2.96
CA ASP A 624 -0.91 -29.43 -3.93
C ASP A 624 -0.37 -29.38 -5.35
N ARG A 625 0.35 -28.31 -5.72
CA ARG A 625 0.93 -28.15 -7.06
C ARG A 625 2.29 -27.47 -6.98
N VAL A 626 3.13 -27.74 -7.97
CA VAL A 626 4.35 -26.98 -8.25
C VAL A 626 4.27 -26.36 -9.64
N ALA A 627 4.87 -25.19 -9.80
CA ALA A 627 5.03 -24.56 -11.09
C ALA A 627 6.45 -24.07 -11.29
N ILE A 628 6.99 -24.27 -12.49
CA ILE A 628 8.26 -23.71 -12.93
C ILE A 628 7.95 -22.68 -14.02
N THR A 629 8.27 -21.41 -13.77
CA THR A 629 7.91 -20.30 -14.67
C THR A 629 9.08 -19.37 -14.94
N ASN A 630 9.16 -18.81 -16.15
CA ASN A 630 10.09 -17.72 -16.48
C ASN A 630 9.49 -16.31 -16.23
N ASP A 631 8.21 -16.21 -15.86
CA ASP A 631 7.58 -14.98 -15.38
C ASP A 631 7.21 -15.13 -13.90
N PRO A 632 8.14 -14.85 -12.96
CA PRO A 632 7.86 -14.99 -11.54
C PRO A 632 6.78 -14.02 -11.08
N HIS A 633 6.57 -12.91 -11.79
CA HIS A 633 5.63 -11.86 -11.44
C HIS A 633 4.29 -12.02 -12.18
N GLY A 634 4.14 -13.11 -12.94
CA GLY A 634 2.92 -13.50 -13.63
C GLY A 634 1.74 -13.75 -12.68
N PRO A 635 0.50 -13.81 -13.21
CA PRO A 635 -0.59 -14.35 -12.42
C PRO A 635 -0.25 -15.80 -12.02
N PRO A 636 -0.68 -16.26 -10.83
CA PRO A 636 -0.52 -17.65 -10.48
C PRO A 636 -1.22 -18.55 -11.52
N PRO A 637 -0.76 -19.80 -11.70
CA PRO A 637 -1.43 -20.76 -12.55
C PRO A 637 -2.91 -20.91 -12.17
N ARG A 638 -3.78 -21.01 -13.18
CA ARG A 638 -5.22 -21.24 -12.96
C ARG A 638 -5.44 -22.63 -12.35
N ASP A 639 -6.39 -22.70 -11.42
CA ASP A 639 -6.83 -23.94 -10.78
C ASP A 639 -7.63 -24.82 -11.75
#